data_AF-A0A0J7IU52-F1
#
_entry.id   AF-A0A0J7IU52-F1
#
_cell.length_a   1.000
_cell.length_b   1.000
_cell.length_c   1.000
_cell.angle_alpha   90.00
_cell.angle_beta   90.00
_cell.angle_gamma   90.00
#
_symmetry.space_group_name_H-M   'P 1'
#
loop_
_entity.id
_entity.type
_entity.pdbx_description
1 polymer ?
#
loop_
_entity_poly.entity_id
_entity_poly.type
_entity_poly.pdbx_seq_one_letter_code
_entity_poly.pdbx_strand_id
1 'polypeptide(L)'
;MGKNSPSVFIDHALSNFPVLKIKDEKKTFHIFSHGKPGELFINGQWLEKKEILDFFKDKIKNRKELLIYGCEFAKGEKGKEAVTYLEKNLHVKISASEDITGKNGNWILEYGKSPNTLKISYNGNLQLDNIHYLNPIIFTNYPLDITQEFIYLSTPSVSDITISVNYASGNGNPRMSVLDINNNTSTIITDGLITINNAQPKRISFVNPSNTVITPGQSPITLPSTSAGTIISGNSAGLVFTSTGNFYVNYRGRQTNHAGTVLTKGEAALGKEFRWGGAPTQNSTTTEDVGNILSIMATEDNTNIEISNIKPGMEFLNGSNPTPLIGTSFHRTLQKGETFILYAPVKTGATTIQDTGWLGSKIISNKNISVIVGGLMMLGASGTARDFGMDQLIPVNQIGNEYIIMQGAGGNNERLIVVATADNTEVTVNGSSTPLVTLVNAGDYAVINAAGNFNANGNLYLKASKPSYVFHKIYGSAGGATNNIVLVAPLSCFGQNDIDLIPDAHKIGSTGYPNTTLSVLTTAGNTPTVTINGNTAVPTQSAGAVDGNSNWVSYKYLIGDAVNNVKNVKVTSTGTIQADLLGADTNAGFGGYFSGFGTSPIVTISLNTPYPQACIGQSTLSVATGLGTYQWYKDGVLISGATSNTYTLPVTDISPAEYSIIVTTPGGCTINSNFIKSDTCPCSKPGATGTPNSGTKVGISIRDVRSSNNWPYDVNNGFIALEGNSKGFVITRISNPETAIPQPVEGMIVYDTDENCIKLYNGTSWNCIQQTCN
;
A
#
# COMPACT_ATOMS: atom_id res chain seq x y z
N MET A 1 2.31 2.98 -22.82
CA MET A 1 2.59 2.60 -24.22
C MET A 1 2.95 1.11 -24.26
N GLY A 2 2.56 0.26 -25.19
CA GLY A 2 1.35 0.18 -26.01
C GLY A 2 0.76 -1.22 -25.80
N LYS A 3 -0.58 -1.34 -25.71
CA LYS A 3 -1.26 -2.62 -25.44
C LYS A 3 -1.00 -3.68 -26.52
N ASN A 4 -0.46 -3.28 -27.67
CA ASN A 4 -0.16 -4.13 -28.80
C ASN A 4 1.34 -4.03 -29.15
N SER A 5 2.01 -5.18 -29.20
CA SER A 5 3.36 -5.35 -29.75
C SER A 5 3.27 -6.17 -31.04
N PRO A 6 4.34 -6.33 -31.85
CA PRO A 6 4.30 -7.15 -33.06
C PRO A 6 3.94 -8.63 -32.83
N SER A 7 3.95 -9.08 -31.58
CA SER A 7 3.73 -10.47 -31.18
C SER A 7 2.55 -10.63 -30.21
N VAL A 8 1.84 -9.54 -29.87
CA VAL A 8 0.74 -9.53 -28.90
C VAL A 8 -0.39 -8.60 -29.34
N PHE A 9 -1.62 -9.10 -29.32
CA PHE A 9 -2.84 -8.32 -29.47
C PHE A 9 -3.70 -8.42 -28.20
N ILE A 10 -4.06 -7.28 -27.62
CA ILE A 10 -5.00 -7.19 -26.50
C ILE A 10 -6.23 -6.42 -26.98
N ASP A 11 -7.39 -7.07 -26.93
CA ASP A 11 -8.64 -6.41 -27.31
C ASP A 11 -8.98 -5.27 -26.35
N HIS A 12 -9.52 -4.18 -26.89
CA HIS A 12 -9.80 -2.96 -26.13
C HIS A 12 -10.92 -3.13 -25.10
N ALA A 13 -11.81 -4.12 -25.27
CA ALA A 13 -12.84 -4.46 -24.29
C ALA A 13 -12.28 -4.97 -22.96
N LEU A 14 -10.99 -5.35 -22.94
CA LEU A 14 -10.27 -5.71 -21.71
C LEU A 14 -9.70 -4.46 -21.04
N SER A 15 -10.58 -3.69 -20.38
CA SER A 15 -10.27 -2.37 -19.79
C SER A 15 -9.25 -2.41 -18.64
N ASN A 16 -9.10 -3.55 -17.95
CA ASN A 16 -8.27 -3.73 -16.75
C ASN A 16 -7.22 -4.86 -16.87
N PHE A 17 -6.75 -5.14 -18.08
CA PHE A 17 -5.77 -6.21 -18.30
C PHE A 17 -4.36 -5.78 -17.84
N PRO A 18 -3.68 -6.52 -16.93
CA PRO A 18 -2.35 -6.15 -16.46
C PRO A 18 -1.34 -6.19 -17.61
N VAL A 19 -0.31 -5.34 -17.55
CA VAL A 19 0.78 -5.35 -18.55
C VAL A 19 1.60 -6.64 -18.37
N LEU A 20 1.29 -7.66 -19.16
CA LEU A 20 2.10 -8.88 -19.22
C LEU A 20 3.37 -8.60 -20.04
N LYS A 21 4.55 -8.65 -19.41
CA LYS A 21 5.82 -8.76 -20.15
C LYS A 21 5.97 -10.19 -20.65
N ILE A 22 5.40 -10.47 -21.80
CA ILE A 22 5.63 -11.73 -22.52
C ILE A 22 7.02 -11.65 -23.13
N LYS A 23 7.87 -12.65 -22.85
CA LYS A 23 9.18 -12.77 -23.50
C LYS A 23 8.91 -12.88 -25.00
N ASP A 24 9.37 -11.90 -25.79
CA ASP A 24 9.10 -11.86 -27.23
C ASP A 24 9.83 -13.01 -27.94
N GLU A 25 9.21 -14.18 -27.94
CA GLU A 25 9.67 -15.32 -28.70
C GLU A 25 9.29 -15.06 -30.15
N LYS A 26 10.27 -14.75 -30.99
CA LYS A 26 10.11 -14.35 -32.42
C LYS A 26 9.19 -15.25 -33.27
N LYS A 27 8.72 -16.39 -32.76
CA LYS A 27 7.89 -17.40 -33.44
C LYS A 27 6.44 -17.48 -32.93
N THR A 28 6.04 -16.77 -31.87
CA THR A 28 4.73 -16.93 -31.22
C THR A 28 3.94 -15.63 -31.23
N PHE A 29 2.62 -15.71 -31.47
CA PHE A 29 1.70 -14.59 -31.39
C PHE A 29 0.64 -14.84 -30.31
N HIS A 30 0.36 -13.85 -29.46
CA HIS A 30 -0.61 -13.97 -28.37
C HIS A 30 -1.83 -13.07 -28.62
N ILE A 31 -3.04 -13.58 -28.39
CA ILE A 31 -4.27 -12.77 -28.34
C ILE A 31 -4.97 -12.88 -26.99
N PHE A 32 -5.37 -11.74 -26.45
CA PHE A 32 -6.22 -11.62 -25.28
C PHE A 32 -7.54 -10.95 -25.66
N SER A 33 -8.66 -11.63 -25.46
CA SER A 33 -10.00 -11.17 -25.83
C SER A 33 -11.07 -11.91 -25.00
N HIS A 34 -12.33 -11.47 -25.02
CA HIS A 34 -13.43 -12.32 -24.55
C HIS A 34 -13.68 -13.45 -25.56
N GLY A 35 -13.99 -14.65 -25.05
CA GLY A 35 -14.29 -15.82 -25.88
C GLY A 35 -15.63 -16.44 -25.53
N LYS A 36 -16.12 -17.26 -26.45
CA LYS A 36 -17.12 -18.33 -26.27
C LYS A 36 -16.85 -19.41 -27.32
N PRO A 37 -17.47 -20.61 -27.26
CA PRO A 37 -17.18 -21.70 -28.19
C PRO A 37 -17.11 -21.28 -29.67
N GLY A 38 -15.88 -21.25 -30.22
CA GLY A 38 -15.58 -20.93 -31.61
C GLY A 38 -15.63 -19.45 -32.02
N GLU A 39 -15.78 -18.52 -31.07
CA GLU A 39 -15.94 -17.09 -31.35
C GLU A 39 -15.09 -16.21 -30.41
N LEU A 40 -14.57 -15.10 -30.94
CA LEU A 40 -13.80 -14.10 -30.18
C LEU A 40 -14.43 -12.71 -30.29
N PHE A 41 -14.39 -11.94 -29.21
CA PHE A 41 -14.86 -10.55 -29.21
C PHE A 41 -13.72 -9.60 -29.57
N ILE A 42 -13.68 -9.16 -30.82
CA ILE A 42 -12.61 -8.32 -31.35
C ILE A 42 -13.21 -7.04 -31.92
N ASN A 43 -12.67 -5.89 -31.51
CA ASN A 43 -13.09 -4.58 -32.01
C ASN A 43 -14.60 -4.30 -31.87
N GLY A 44 -15.22 -4.76 -30.76
CA GLY A 44 -16.63 -4.52 -30.48
C GLY A 44 -17.59 -5.51 -31.13
N GLN A 45 -17.09 -6.56 -31.78
CA GLN A 45 -17.90 -7.56 -32.49
C GLN A 45 -17.47 -8.99 -32.13
N TRP A 46 -18.43 -9.91 -32.07
CA TRP A 46 -18.15 -11.34 -32.02
C TRP A 46 -17.82 -11.85 -33.42
N LEU A 47 -16.61 -12.37 -33.59
CA LEU A 47 -16.09 -12.90 -34.83
C LEU A 47 -16.10 -14.43 -34.80
N GLU A 48 -16.53 -15.07 -35.88
CA GLU A 48 -16.43 -16.52 -36.06
C GLU A 48 -15.13 -16.89 -36.82
N LYS A 49 -14.93 -18.19 -37.06
CA LYS A 49 -13.68 -18.75 -37.60
C LYS A 49 -13.19 -18.13 -38.93
N LYS A 50 -14.08 -17.60 -39.78
CA LYS A 50 -13.69 -16.94 -41.05
C LYS A 50 -13.24 -15.50 -40.84
N GLU A 51 -13.96 -14.76 -40.00
CA GLU A 51 -13.64 -13.38 -39.66
C GLU A 51 -12.38 -13.31 -38.78
N ILE A 52 -12.20 -14.28 -37.89
CA ILE A 52 -10.96 -14.44 -37.11
C ILE A 52 -9.76 -14.72 -38.05
N LEU A 53 -9.93 -15.58 -39.07
CA LEU A 53 -8.90 -15.84 -40.08
C LEU A 53 -8.49 -14.54 -40.79
N ASP A 54 -9.47 -13.75 -41.25
CA ASP A 54 -9.23 -12.47 -41.92
C ASP A 54 -8.53 -11.45 -41.01
N PHE A 55 -8.86 -11.44 -39.72
CA PHE A 55 -8.20 -10.57 -38.74
C PHE A 55 -6.72 -10.92 -38.55
N PHE A 56 -6.36 -12.20 -38.60
CA PHE A 56 -5.00 -12.66 -38.29
C PHE A 56 -4.06 -12.84 -39.47
N LYS A 57 -4.57 -13.08 -40.69
CA LYS A 57 -3.73 -13.45 -41.85
C LYS A 57 -2.50 -12.55 -42.07
N ASP A 58 -2.63 -11.25 -41.82
CA ASP A 58 -1.53 -10.29 -41.97
C ASP A 58 -0.69 -10.10 -40.69
N LYS A 59 -1.28 -10.34 -39.51
CA LYS A 59 -0.65 -10.13 -38.20
C LYS A 59 0.30 -11.25 -37.79
N ILE A 60 0.06 -12.46 -38.29
CA ILE A 60 0.85 -13.65 -37.95
C ILE A 60 1.89 -14.01 -39.03
N LYS A 61 2.13 -13.12 -40.00
CA LYS A 61 3.15 -13.31 -41.03
C LYS A 61 4.52 -13.56 -40.37
N ASN A 62 5.14 -14.69 -40.66
CA ASN A 62 6.39 -15.20 -40.05
C ASN A 62 6.28 -15.75 -38.61
N ARG A 63 5.08 -16.02 -38.10
CA ARG A 63 4.87 -16.73 -36.84
C ARG A 63 4.65 -18.22 -37.10
N LYS A 64 4.90 -19.04 -36.08
CA LYS A 64 4.70 -20.51 -36.11
C LYS A 64 3.59 -20.97 -35.18
N GLU A 65 3.26 -20.16 -34.17
CA GLU A 65 2.25 -20.47 -33.17
C GLU A 65 1.38 -19.24 -32.87
N LEU A 66 0.09 -19.47 -32.62
CA LEU A 66 -0.90 -18.50 -32.18
C LEU A 66 -1.58 -19.01 -30.89
N LEU A 67 -1.50 -18.22 -29.82
CA LEU A 67 -2.04 -18.57 -28.51
C LEU A 67 -3.26 -17.69 -28.19
N ILE A 68 -4.41 -18.33 -27.98
CA ILE A 68 -5.71 -17.66 -27.84
C ILE A 68 -6.20 -17.71 -26.40
N TYR A 69 -6.09 -16.59 -25.70
CA TYR A 69 -6.62 -16.37 -24.36
C TYR A 69 -7.99 -15.68 -24.46
N GLY A 70 -9.00 -16.47 -24.83
CA GLY A 70 -10.39 -16.08 -24.81
C GLY A 70 -11.21 -17.17 -24.14
N CYS A 71 -11.99 -16.80 -23.13
CA CYS A 71 -12.75 -17.74 -22.31
C CYS A 71 -13.51 -18.75 -23.18
N GLU A 72 -13.32 -20.04 -22.94
CA GLU A 72 -14.07 -21.13 -23.54
C GLU A 72 -13.99 -21.20 -25.07
N PHE A 73 -13.00 -20.56 -25.71
CA PHE A 73 -12.92 -20.50 -27.16
C PHE A 73 -12.85 -21.89 -27.81
N ALA A 74 -12.06 -22.80 -27.23
CA ALA A 74 -11.92 -24.19 -27.69
C ALA A 74 -12.92 -25.16 -27.04
N LYS A 75 -13.85 -24.67 -26.22
CA LYS A 75 -14.81 -25.52 -25.50
C LYS A 75 -15.79 -26.19 -26.47
N GLY A 76 -15.93 -27.51 -26.33
CA GLY A 76 -16.86 -28.30 -27.14
C GLY A 76 -16.50 -28.43 -28.62
N GLU A 77 -17.35 -29.12 -29.39
CA GLU A 77 -17.07 -29.41 -30.81
C GLU A 77 -16.93 -28.15 -31.66
N LYS A 78 -17.78 -27.14 -31.43
CA LYS A 78 -17.74 -25.85 -32.14
C LYS A 78 -16.40 -25.14 -31.97
N GLY A 79 -15.86 -25.11 -30.75
CA GLY A 79 -14.56 -24.51 -30.46
C GLY A 79 -13.40 -25.25 -31.12
N LYS A 80 -13.39 -26.58 -31.04
CA LYS A 80 -12.36 -27.43 -31.65
C LYS A 80 -12.36 -27.35 -33.17
N GLU A 81 -13.54 -27.25 -33.78
CA GLU A 81 -13.67 -27.04 -35.22
C GLU A 81 -13.10 -25.68 -35.64
N ALA A 82 -13.34 -24.62 -34.86
CA ALA A 82 -12.79 -23.30 -35.12
C ALA A 82 -11.26 -23.29 -35.04
N VAL A 83 -10.67 -23.92 -34.01
CA VAL A 83 -9.21 -24.06 -33.89
C VAL A 83 -8.63 -24.82 -35.08
N THR A 84 -9.22 -25.97 -35.45
CA THR A 84 -8.76 -26.79 -36.59
C THR A 84 -8.84 -26.02 -37.91
N TYR A 85 -9.92 -25.25 -38.11
CA TYR A 85 -10.09 -24.41 -39.28
C TYR A 85 -9.01 -23.33 -39.35
N LEU A 86 -8.74 -22.65 -38.24
CA LEU A 86 -7.73 -21.59 -38.19
C LEU A 86 -6.32 -22.15 -38.41
N GLU A 87 -5.94 -23.28 -37.79
CA GLU A 87 -4.64 -23.92 -38.02
C GLU A 87 -4.41 -24.24 -39.49
N LYS A 88 -5.43 -24.81 -40.15
CA LYS A 88 -5.37 -25.21 -41.56
C LYS A 88 -5.13 -24.02 -42.49
N ASN A 89 -5.78 -22.88 -42.23
CA ASN A 89 -5.78 -21.73 -43.14
C ASN A 89 -4.71 -20.67 -42.79
N LEU A 90 -4.30 -20.57 -41.54
CA LEU A 90 -3.23 -19.67 -41.09
C LEU A 90 -1.83 -20.31 -41.18
N HIS A 91 -1.75 -21.64 -41.34
CA HIS A 91 -0.50 -22.40 -41.38
C HIS A 91 0.37 -22.23 -40.12
N VAL A 92 -0.26 -22.07 -38.96
CA VAL A 92 0.37 -22.01 -37.63
C VAL A 92 -0.28 -23.02 -36.70
N LYS A 93 0.43 -23.42 -35.66
CA LYS A 93 -0.19 -24.18 -34.56
C LYS A 93 -1.01 -23.25 -33.67
N ILE A 94 -2.12 -23.72 -33.15
CA ILE A 94 -2.96 -22.96 -32.25
C ILE A 94 -3.12 -23.69 -30.92
N SER A 95 -2.94 -22.95 -29.83
CA SER A 95 -3.44 -23.37 -28.52
C SER A 95 -4.48 -22.38 -28.03
N ALA A 96 -5.53 -22.88 -27.41
CA ALA A 96 -6.67 -22.11 -26.93
C ALA A 96 -7.27 -22.77 -25.69
N SER A 97 -8.05 -21.99 -24.93
CA SER A 97 -8.66 -22.50 -23.70
C SER A 97 -10.01 -23.16 -23.90
N GLU A 98 -10.26 -24.23 -23.14
CA GLU A 98 -11.56 -24.90 -23.04
C GLU A 98 -12.41 -24.38 -21.86
N ASP A 99 -11.85 -23.54 -21.00
CA ASP A 99 -12.50 -22.98 -19.81
C ASP A 99 -12.32 -21.45 -19.73
N ILE A 100 -12.66 -20.84 -18.59
CA ILE A 100 -12.49 -19.40 -18.41
C ILE A 100 -10.99 -19.10 -18.34
N THR A 101 -10.52 -18.13 -19.14
CA THR A 101 -9.14 -17.62 -19.08
C THR A 101 -9.04 -16.23 -18.47
N GLY A 102 -7.92 -15.90 -17.84
CA GLY A 102 -7.62 -14.54 -17.40
C GLY A 102 -7.96 -14.27 -15.93
N LYS A 103 -8.46 -13.07 -15.59
CA LYS A 103 -8.70 -12.65 -14.19
C LYS A 103 -9.63 -13.60 -13.41
N ASN A 104 -10.59 -14.22 -14.08
CA ASN A 104 -11.60 -15.09 -13.47
C ASN A 104 -11.36 -16.58 -13.75
N GLY A 105 -10.19 -16.90 -14.32
CA GLY A 105 -9.90 -18.17 -14.96
C GLY A 105 -8.46 -18.59 -14.76
N ASN A 106 -8.06 -19.70 -15.37
CA ASN A 106 -6.65 -20.09 -15.38
C ASN A 106 -5.95 -19.40 -16.60
N TRP A 107 -4.63 -19.43 -16.69
CA TRP A 107 -3.90 -18.95 -17.90
C TRP A 107 -3.35 -20.11 -18.73
N ILE A 108 -4.04 -21.24 -18.66
CA ILE A 108 -3.73 -22.49 -19.31
C ILE A 108 -4.54 -22.53 -20.62
N LEU A 109 -3.94 -23.15 -21.63
CA LEU A 109 -4.59 -23.40 -22.91
C LEU A 109 -4.72 -24.91 -23.03
N GLU A 110 -5.89 -25.42 -22.65
CA GLU A 110 -6.19 -26.85 -22.51
C GLU A 110 -6.23 -27.57 -23.86
N TYR A 111 -6.49 -26.84 -24.94
CA TYR A 111 -6.61 -27.39 -26.28
C TYR A 111 -5.47 -26.91 -27.18
N GLY A 112 -4.77 -27.84 -27.83
CA GLY A 112 -3.65 -27.56 -28.75
C GLY A 112 -2.41 -28.40 -28.45
N LYS A 113 -1.34 -28.22 -29.24
CA LYS A 113 -0.07 -28.99 -29.10
C LYS A 113 0.99 -28.32 -28.23
N SER A 114 0.80 -27.06 -27.86
CA SER A 114 1.66 -26.34 -26.92
C SER A 114 0.82 -25.88 -25.74
N PRO A 115 0.59 -26.73 -24.70
CA PRO A 115 -0.04 -26.30 -23.45
C PRO A 115 0.92 -25.39 -22.70
N ASN A 116 1.11 -24.19 -23.23
CA ASN A 116 1.95 -23.17 -22.63
C ASN A 116 1.13 -22.48 -21.55
N THR A 117 1.53 -22.66 -20.30
CA THR A 117 1.17 -21.73 -19.23
C THR A 117 1.86 -20.41 -19.52
N LEU A 118 1.09 -19.33 -19.60
CA LEU A 118 1.67 -18.01 -19.40
C LEU A 118 2.31 -18.00 -18.01
N LYS A 119 3.64 -18.05 -17.95
CA LYS A 119 4.34 -17.77 -16.71
C LYS A 119 4.14 -16.29 -16.42
N ILE A 120 3.20 -15.98 -15.54
CA ILE A 120 3.09 -14.66 -14.95
C ILE A 120 4.28 -14.51 -14.01
N SER A 121 5.39 -14.02 -14.54
CA SER A 121 6.43 -13.45 -13.70
C SER A 121 5.92 -12.10 -13.24
N TYR A 122 5.51 -12.03 -11.97
CA TYR A 122 5.34 -10.77 -11.27
C TYR A 122 6.71 -10.13 -11.12
N ASN A 123 7.11 -9.32 -12.09
CA ASN A 123 8.33 -8.50 -12.00
C ASN A 123 8.07 -7.19 -11.23
N GLY A 124 6.96 -7.11 -10.49
CA GLY A 124 6.54 -5.91 -9.77
C GLY A 124 7.38 -5.69 -8.53
N ASN A 125 8.46 -4.93 -8.68
CA ASN A 125 9.15 -4.27 -7.58
C ASN A 125 8.45 -2.94 -7.31
N LEU A 126 7.99 -2.69 -6.08
CA LEU A 126 7.40 -1.40 -5.73
C LEU A 126 8.43 -0.25 -5.84
N GLN A 127 9.71 -0.56 -5.60
CA GLN A 127 10.83 0.39 -5.60
C GLN A 127 11.46 0.59 -6.97
N LEU A 128 11.27 -0.36 -7.91
CA LEU A 128 11.64 -0.23 -9.32
C LEU A 128 10.37 -0.02 -10.14
N ASP A 129 9.98 1.23 -10.21
CA ASP A 129 8.74 1.67 -10.83
C ASP A 129 9.01 2.79 -11.85
N ASN A 130 8.01 3.10 -12.66
CA ASN A 130 8.08 4.14 -13.68
C ASN A 130 7.51 5.48 -13.20
N ILE A 131 6.93 5.54 -12.00
CA ILE A 131 6.51 6.76 -11.33
C ILE A 131 6.85 6.69 -9.84
N HIS A 132 7.36 7.78 -9.28
CA HIS A 132 7.68 7.90 -7.87
C HIS A 132 7.27 9.25 -7.31
N TYR A 133 6.81 9.24 -6.07
CA TYR A 133 6.44 10.42 -5.30
C TYR A 133 7.42 10.56 -4.13
N LEU A 134 8.01 11.75 -3.98
CA LEU A 134 8.89 12.09 -2.85
C LEU A 134 8.34 13.33 -2.15
N ASN A 135 7.76 13.12 -0.96
CA ASN A 135 7.18 14.20 -0.17
C ASN A 135 8.29 15.12 0.35
N PRO A 136 7.99 16.41 0.60
CA PRO A 136 8.90 17.25 1.36
C PRO A 136 8.94 16.80 2.83
N ILE A 137 10.04 17.17 3.47
CA ILE A 137 10.44 16.82 4.82
C ILE A 137 10.93 18.12 5.48
N ILE A 138 10.80 18.22 6.80
CA ILE A 138 11.32 19.36 7.57
C ILE A 138 12.52 18.94 8.41
N PHE A 139 13.34 19.92 8.79
CA PHE A 139 14.26 19.81 9.92
C PHE A 139 14.10 21.06 10.79
N THR A 140 14.51 20.95 12.05
CA THR A 140 14.29 22.01 13.04
C THR A 140 15.42 23.02 13.11
N ASN A 141 16.64 22.61 12.78
CA ASN A 141 17.82 23.43 12.98
C ASN A 141 18.79 23.32 11.79
N TYR A 142 18.74 24.30 10.89
CA TYR A 142 19.69 24.40 9.79
C TYR A 142 20.84 25.34 10.17
N PRO A 143 22.10 25.01 9.83
CA PRO A 143 22.55 23.83 9.09
C PRO A 143 22.98 22.66 10.01
N LEU A 144 22.58 22.65 11.28
CA LEU A 144 23.07 21.70 12.29
C LEU A 144 22.55 20.27 12.09
N ASP A 145 21.31 20.13 11.65
CA ASP A 145 20.68 18.82 11.43
C ASP A 145 21.10 18.20 10.08
N ILE A 146 21.26 19.05 9.05
CA ILE A 146 21.58 18.63 7.69
C ILE A 146 22.32 19.75 6.92
N THR A 147 23.39 19.38 6.21
CA THR A 147 24.20 20.30 5.39
C THR A 147 24.22 19.94 3.92
N GLN A 148 23.92 18.69 3.58
CA GLN A 148 23.90 18.20 2.19
C GLN A 148 22.73 17.25 1.98
N GLU A 149 22.20 17.26 0.77
CA GLU A 149 21.15 16.36 0.32
C GLU A 149 21.36 16.00 -1.15
N PHE A 150 20.93 14.79 -1.51
CA PHE A 150 21.05 14.27 -2.86
C PHE A 150 19.89 13.34 -3.19
N ILE A 151 19.56 13.25 -4.48
CA ILE A 151 18.69 12.20 -5.01
C ILE A 151 19.50 11.33 -5.96
N TYR A 152 19.49 10.03 -5.71
CA TYR A 152 20.15 9.03 -6.54
C TYR A 152 19.12 8.36 -7.45
N LEU A 153 19.44 8.29 -8.74
CA LEU A 153 18.64 7.66 -9.78
C LEU A 153 19.43 6.51 -10.42
N SER A 154 18.80 5.34 -10.50
CA SER A 154 19.36 4.17 -11.20
C SER A 154 18.27 3.36 -11.89
N THR A 155 18.66 2.55 -12.87
CA THR A 155 17.76 1.65 -13.60
C THR A 155 18.51 0.38 -13.99
N PRO A 156 17.84 -0.79 -14.04
CA PRO A 156 18.39 -2.00 -14.68
C PRO A 156 18.50 -1.87 -16.20
N SER A 157 17.85 -0.86 -16.81
CA SER A 157 17.76 -0.74 -18.27
C SER A 157 19.14 -0.55 -18.89
N VAL A 158 19.50 -1.43 -19.82
CA VAL A 158 20.70 -1.29 -20.68
C VAL A 158 20.52 -0.18 -21.72
N SER A 159 19.28 0.13 -22.07
CA SER A 159 18.94 1.23 -22.98
C SER A 159 18.63 2.49 -22.19
N ASP A 160 18.87 3.64 -22.81
CA ASP A 160 18.50 4.93 -22.25
C ASP A 160 17.00 5.00 -21.96
N ILE A 161 16.68 5.48 -20.76
CA ILE A 161 15.35 5.93 -20.37
C ILE A 161 15.44 7.40 -19.94
N THR A 162 14.39 8.17 -20.21
CA THR A 162 14.30 9.57 -19.80
C THR A 162 13.31 9.70 -18.66
N ILE A 163 13.79 10.24 -17.55
CA ILE A 163 13.01 10.55 -16.35
C ILE A 163 12.65 12.03 -16.38
N SER A 164 11.36 12.35 -16.24
CA SER A 164 10.86 13.69 -15.98
C SER A 164 10.77 13.90 -14.46
N VAL A 165 11.42 14.95 -13.97
CA VAL A 165 11.39 15.39 -12.57
C VAL A 165 10.64 16.71 -12.49
N ASN A 166 9.46 16.69 -11.88
CA ASN A 166 8.59 17.84 -11.73
C ASN A 166 8.33 18.15 -10.25
N TYR A 167 7.93 19.38 -9.96
CA TYR A 167 7.31 19.70 -8.68
C TYR A 167 6.04 18.86 -8.48
N ALA A 168 5.65 18.60 -7.23
CA ALA A 168 4.58 17.65 -6.92
C ALA A 168 3.21 17.98 -7.55
N SER A 169 2.94 19.26 -7.77
CA SER A 169 1.74 19.73 -8.50
C SER A 169 1.72 19.30 -9.98
N GLY A 170 2.90 19.04 -10.56
CA GLY A 170 3.13 18.91 -12.00
C GLY A 170 3.39 20.24 -12.71
N ASN A 171 3.35 21.38 -12.01
CA ASN A 171 3.56 22.70 -12.58
C ASN A 171 5.03 23.10 -12.48
N GLY A 172 5.78 22.84 -13.54
CA GLY A 172 7.20 23.19 -13.62
C GLY A 172 8.13 22.15 -12.99
N ASN A 173 9.41 22.44 -13.06
CA ASN A 173 10.49 21.55 -12.65
C ASN A 173 11.53 22.32 -11.83
N PRO A 174 12.23 21.65 -10.91
CA PRO A 174 13.35 22.26 -10.21
C PRO A 174 14.56 22.38 -11.14
N ARG A 175 15.37 23.43 -10.93
CA ARG A 175 16.70 23.52 -11.55
C ARG A 175 17.68 22.63 -10.79
N MET A 176 18.40 21.79 -11.52
CA MET A 176 19.21 20.72 -10.93
C MET A 176 20.64 20.71 -11.48
N SER A 177 21.59 20.39 -10.62
CA SER A 177 22.90 19.88 -11.01
C SER A 177 22.84 18.35 -10.99
N VAL A 178 23.06 17.73 -12.14
CA VAL A 178 22.98 16.28 -12.34
C VAL A 178 24.37 15.74 -12.62
N LEU A 179 24.89 14.97 -11.67
CA LEU A 179 26.17 14.28 -11.74
C LEU A 179 25.98 12.87 -12.28
N ASP A 180 26.76 12.50 -13.30
CA ASP A 180 27.00 11.10 -13.64
C ASP A 180 27.97 10.49 -12.62
N ILE A 181 27.50 9.50 -11.85
CA ILE A 181 28.27 8.92 -10.74
C ILE A 181 29.50 8.16 -11.27
N ASN A 182 29.38 7.50 -12.41
CA ASN A 182 30.46 6.70 -12.95
C ASN A 182 31.51 7.58 -13.64
N ASN A 183 31.08 8.57 -14.40
CA ASN A 183 31.95 9.47 -15.16
C ASN A 183 32.43 10.70 -14.39
N ASN A 184 31.84 10.98 -13.22
CA ASN A 184 32.11 12.16 -12.39
C ASN A 184 31.99 13.49 -13.14
N THR A 185 30.99 13.59 -14.03
CA THR A 185 30.70 14.79 -14.84
C THR A 185 29.34 15.36 -14.45
N SER A 186 29.27 16.68 -14.26
CA SER A 186 28.05 17.38 -13.84
C SER A 186 27.50 18.26 -14.94
N THR A 187 26.18 18.28 -15.08
CA THR A 187 25.44 19.11 -16.02
C THR A 187 24.31 19.84 -15.30
N ILE A 188 23.98 21.06 -15.75
CA ILE A 188 22.82 21.79 -15.24
C ILE A 188 21.62 21.46 -16.11
N ILE A 189 20.53 21.03 -15.48
CA ILE A 189 19.26 20.70 -16.11
C ILE A 189 18.19 21.69 -15.62
N THR A 190 17.47 22.28 -16.58
CA THR A 190 16.41 23.28 -16.35
C THR A 190 15.05 22.88 -16.92
N ASP A 191 14.98 21.78 -17.67
CA ASP A 191 13.74 21.25 -18.28
C ASP A 191 13.19 20.03 -17.53
N GLY A 192 13.85 19.61 -16.45
CA GLY A 192 13.45 18.48 -15.62
C GLY A 192 13.70 17.12 -16.26
N LEU A 193 14.37 17.03 -17.42
CA LEU A 193 14.58 15.77 -18.14
C LEU A 193 15.97 15.21 -17.86
N ILE A 194 16.03 13.97 -17.37
CA ILE A 194 17.28 13.27 -17.05
C ILE A 194 17.31 11.92 -17.76
N THR A 195 18.32 11.71 -18.60
CA THR A 195 18.52 10.43 -19.28
C THR A 195 19.50 9.55 -18.51
N ILE A 196 19.10 8.31 -18.25
CA ILE A 196 19.88 7.32 -17.50
C ILE A 196 19.82 5.95 -18.17
N ASN A 197 20.83 5.12 -17.89
CA ASN A 197 20.85 3.68 -18.13
C ASN A 197 21.67 3.01 -17.01
N ASN A 198 21.78 1.69 -17.01
CA ASN A 198 22.49 0.93 -15.99
C ASN A 198 24.02 1.16 -15.98
N ALA A 199 24.59 1.79 -17.00
CA ALA A 199 25.99 2.22 -17.01
C ALA A 199 26.19 3.66 -16.50
N GLN A 200 25.12 4.46 -16.43
CA GLN A 200 25.16 5.89 -16.10
C GLN A 200 24.13 6.29 -15.03
N PRO A 201 24.22 5.73 -13.81
CA PRO A 201 23.42 6.20 -12.69
C PRO A 201 23.75 7.66 -12.37
N LYS A 202 22.75 8.40 -11.89
CA LYS A 202 22.86 9.85 -11.67
C LYS A 202 22.63 10.22 -10.22
N ARG A 203 23.28 11.30 -9.80
CA ARG A 203 23.05 11.97 -8.52
C ARG A 203 22.64 13.42 -8.75
N ILE A 204 21.59 13.86 -8.08
CA ILE A 204 21.00 15.19 -8.24
C ILE A 204 21.28 16.03 -7.00
N SER A 205 21.60 17.31 -7.21
CA SER A 205 21.49 18.40 -6.23
C SER A 205 20.66 19.53 -6.82
N PHE A 206 19.91 20.26 -6.00
CA PHE A 206 19.14 21.42 -6.46
C PHE A 206 20.04 22.66 -6.55
N VAL A 207 19.85 23.50 -7.56
CA VAL A 207 20.63 24.72 -7.75
C VAL A 207 19.72 25.93 -7.97
N ASN A 208 20.18 27.11 -7.55
CA ASN A 208 19.49 28.37 -7.78
C ASN A 208 19.70 28.87 -9.24
N PRO A 209 19.04 29.96 -9.67
CA PRO A 209 19.22 30.51 -11.02
C PRO A 209 20.67 30.86 -11.40
N SER A 210 21.54 31.09 -10.40
CA SER A 210 22.98 31.33 -10.56
C SER A 210 23.82 30.05 -10.56
N ASN A 211 23.21 28.87 -10.74
CA ASN A 211 23.86 27.55 -10.76
C ASN A 211 24.60 27.15 -9.47
N THR A 212 24.27 27.78 -8.34
CA THR A 212 24.85 27.42 -7.04
C THR A 212 23.94 26.45 -6.32
N VAL A 213 24.50 25.42 -5.70
CA VAL A 213 23.74 24.42 -4.92
C VAL A 213 22.95 25.12 -3.83
N ILE A 214 21.65 24.80 -3.77
CA ILE A 214 20.75 25.28 -2.73
C ILE A 214 21.05 24.51 -1.44
N THR A 215 21.21 25.24 -0.34
CA THR A 215 21.39 24.62 0.97
C THR A 215 20.11 23.93 1.42
N PRO A 216 20.18 22.77 2.10
CA PRO A 216 19.03 22.17 2.74
C PRO A 216 18.23 23.17 3.59
N GLY A 217 16.92 23.02 3.62
CA GLY A 217 15.98 23.97 4.25
C GLY A 217 15.42 25.03 3.30
N GLN A 218 15.96 25.12 2.07
CA GLN A 218 15.43 25.98 1.01
C GLN A 218 15.12 25.21 -0.28
N SER A 219 15.28 23.89 -0.25
CA SER A 219 15.10 23.06 -1.43
C SER A 219 13.65 22.60 -1.57
N PRO A 220 13.30 21.97 -2.70
CA PRO A 220 11.99 21.35 -2.85
C PRO A 220 11.73 20.18 -1.90
N ILE A 221 12.76 19.62 -1.26
CA ILE A 221 12.65 18.43 -0.40
C ILE A 221 12.80 18.78 1.07
N THR A 222 13.80 19.56 1.46
CA THR A 222 14.01 19.94 2.87
C THR A 222 13.56 21.37 3.13
N LEU A 223 12.62 21.50 4.05
CA LEU A 223 11.92 22.73 4.37
C LEU A 223 12.18 23.19 5.83
N PRO A 224 12.00 24.48 6.15
CA PRO A 224 12.10 24.95 7.53
C PRO A 224 10.94 24.39 8.38
N SER A 225 11.19 24.22 9.67
CA SER A 225 10.20 23.75 10.65
C SER A 225 8.93 24.61 10.70
N THR A 226 9.01 25.89 10.31
CA THR A 226 7.87 26.80 10.15
C THR A 226 6.91 26.41 9.01
N SER A 227 7.21 25.36 8.24
CA SER A 227 6.28 24.78 7.26
C SER A 227 5.36 23.73 7.89
N ALA A 228 5.76 23.11 8.99
CA ALA A 228 4.98 22.09 9.69
C ALA A 228 3.65 22.67 10.20
N GLY A 229 2.58 21.88 10.20
CA GLY A 229 1.25 22.33 10.63
C GLY A 229 0.53 23.27 9.64
N THR A 230 1.16 23.60 8.51
CA THR A 230 0.57 24.39 7.42
C THR A 230 0.38 23.54 6.16
N ILE A 231 -0.40 24.04 5.19
CA ILE A 231 -0.48 23.43 3.86
C ILE A 231 0.69 23.94 3.03
N ILE A 232 1.53 23.02 2.57
CA ILE A 232 2.74 23.28 1.79
C ILE A 232 2.41 23.16 0.31
N SER A 233 2.75 24.18 -0.47
CA SER A 233 2.46 24.23 -1.90
C SER A 233 3.26 23.21 -2.71
N GLY A 234 2.54 22.42 -3.51
CA GLY A 234 3.13 21.50 -4.49
C GLY A 234 3.77 22.18 -5.71
N ASN A 235 3.71 23.52 -5.82
CA ASN A 235 4.37 24.26 -6.91
C ASN A 235 5.87 24.51 -6.62
N SER A 236 6.32 24.31 -5.38
CA SER A 236 7.69 24.58 -4.96
C SER A 236 8.31 23.48 -4.11
N ALA A 237 7.49 22.59 -3.53
CA ALA A 237 7.93 21.52 -2.67
C ALA A 237 7.31 20.17 -3.05
N GLY A 238 8.00 19.09 -2.68
CA GLY A 238 7.70 17.74 -3.13
C GLY A 238 8.03 17.52 -4.61
N LEU A 239 8.31 16.27 -4.96
CA LEU A 239 8.69 15.90 -6.32
C LEU A 239 7.93 14.69 -6.82
N VAL A 240 7.68 14.68 -8.12
CA VAL A 240 7.17 13.53 -8.88
C VAL A 240 8.15 13.20 -9.99
N PHE A 241 8.54 11.94 -10.05
CA PHE A 241 9.43 11.38 -11.05
C PHE A 241 8.61 10.48 -11.97
N THR A 242 8.72 10.61 -13.28
CA THR A 242 8.01 9.75 -14.25
C THR A 242 8.91 9.33 -15.41
N SER A 243 8.73 8.13 -15.93
CA SER A 243 9.47 7.61 -17.10
C SER A 243 8.63 6.58 -17.86
N THR A 244 9.08 6.18 -19.05
CA THR A 244 8.51 5.05 -19.78
C THR A 244 9.12 3.71 -19.37
N GLY A 245 10.30 3.72 -18.76
CA GLY A 245 10.95 2.54 -18.17
C GLY A 245 11.03 2.67 -16.65
N ASN A 246 11.30 1.56 -15.97
CA ASN A 246 11.34 1.55 -14.51
C ASN A 246 12.72 2.01 -14.00
N PHE A 247 12.72 2.68 -12.85
CA PHE A 247 13.91 3.21 -12.18
C PHE A 247 13.69 3.27 -10.67
N TYR A 248 14.78 3.47 -9.93
CA TYR A 248 14.79 3.70 -8.48
C TYR A 248 14.99 5.19 -8.18
N VAL A 249 14.38 5.69 -7.10
CA VAL A 249 14.61 7.03 -6.57
C VAL A 249 14.97 6.94 -5.08
N ASN A 250 16.18 7.40 -4.74
CA ASN A 250 16.66 7.34 -3.37
C ASN A 250 17.15 8.71 -2.89
N TYR A 251 16.41 9.33 -1.98
CA TYR A 251 16.85 10.52 -1.27
C TYR A 251 17.89 10.14 -0.20
N ARG A 252 19.00 10.88 -0.11
CA ARG A 252 19.99 10.76 0.97
C ARG A 252 20.39 12.13 1.47
N GLY A 253 20.31 12.34 2.78
CA GLY A 253 20.75 13.55 3.45
C GLY A 253 21.92 13.28 4.38
N ARG A 254 22.74 14.29 4.65
CA ARG A 254 23.78 14.19 5.67
C ARG A 254 24.18 15.51 6.30
N GLN A 255 24.77 15.36 7.47
CA GLN A 255 25.63 16.29 8.17
C GLN A 255 26.90 15.50 8.62
N THR A 256 27.83 16.13 9.33
CA THR A 256 29.03 15.47 9.88
C THR A 256 28.70 14.27 10.78
N ASN A 257 27.69 14.37 11.64
CA ASN A 257 27.31 13.37 12.62
C ASN A 257 25.89 12.82 12.37
N HIS A 258 25.28 13.14 11.23
CA HIS A 258 23.92 12.72 10.92
C HIS A 258 23.84 12.26 9.47
N ALA A 259 23.12 11.19 9.20
CA ALA A 259 22.80 10.70 7.89
C ALA A 259 21.43 10.05 7.88
N GLY A 260 20.87 9.88 6.70
CA GLY A 260 19.61 9.19 6.57
C GLY A 260 19.12 9.21 5.15
N THR A 261 18.08 8.43 4.89
CA THR A 261 17.63 8.17 3.54
C THR A 261 16.12 7.95 3.49
N VAL A 262 15.54 8.17 2.32
CA VAL A 262 14.21 7.68 1.99
C VAL A 262 14.31 7.01 0.63
N LEU A 263 14.02 5.72 0.56
CA LEU A 263 13.86 5.02 -0.71
C LEU A 263 12.37 4.97 -1.07
N THR A 264 12.02 5.51 -2.24
CA THR A 264 10.63 5.53 -2.67
C THR A 264 10.17 4.13 -3.08
N LYS A 265 8.86 3.89 -2.97
CA LYS A 265 8.18 2.62 -3.25
C LYS A 265 7.14 2.78 -4.36
N GLY A 266 7.39 3.70 -5.30
CA GLY A 266 6.64 3.83 -6.55
C GLY A 266 5.13 4.08 -6.37
N GLU A 267 4.32 3.57 -7.30
CA GLU A 267 2.85 3.58 -7.22
C GLU A 267 2.32 2.82 -6.02
N ALA A 268 3.08 1.87 -5.50
CA ALA A 268 2.67 1.06 -4.37
C ALA A 268 2.62 1.82 -3.04
N ALA A 269 3.43 2.88 -2.91
CA ALA A 269 3.35 3.77 -1.77
C ALA A 269 1.99 4.52 -1.72
N LEU A 270 1.27 4.54 -2.84
CA LEU A 270 0.01 5.26 -2.95
C LEU A 270 -1.15 4.43 -2.41
N GLY A 271 -1.94 5.05 -1.54
CA GLY A 271 -3.18 4.44 -1.06
C GLY A 271 -4.01 5.38 -0.24
N LYS A 272 -4.98 4.82 0.49
CA LYS A 272 -6.04 5.58 1.17
C LYS A 272 -6.12 5.37 2.67
N GLU A 273 -5.45 4.33 3.18
CA GLU A 273 -5.44 3.99 4.60
C GLU A 273 -4.02 3.63 5.04
N PHE A 274 -3.56 4.31 6.09
CA PHE A 274 -2.23 4.13 6.69
C PHE A 274 -2.33 4.21 8.22
N ARG A 275 -1.27 3.75 8.89
CA ARG A 275 -1.04 4.02 10.31
C ARG A 275 0.27 4.81 10.46
N TRP A 276 0.28 5.80 11.35
CA TRP A 276 1.50 6.54 11.68
C TRP A 276 2.42 5.62 12.48
N GLY A 277 3.37 5.02 11.77
CA GLY A 277 4.42 4.18 12.34
C GLY A 277 5.73 4.94 12.58
N GLY A 278 6.62 4.35 13.35
CA GLY A 278 7.90 4.95 13.67
C GLY A 278 8.54 4.28 14.89
N ALA A 279 9.59 4.90 15.45
CA ALA A 279 10.21 4.45 16.69
C ALA A 279 9.94 5.46 17.80
N PRO A 280 9.38 5.03 18.95
CA PRO A 280 9.14 5.92 20.06
C PRO A 280 10.46 6.37 20.71
N THR A 281 10.47 7.59 21.23
CA THR A 281 11.56 8.07 22.07
C THR A 281 11.42 7.42 23.45
N GLN A 282 12.42 6.64 23.86
CA GLN A 282 12.35 5.84 25.10
C GLN A 282 13.08 6.48 26.28
N ASN A 283 13.81 7.58 26.06
CA ASN A 283 14.65 8.23 27.06
C ASN A 283 14.47 9.74 26.97
N SER A 284 14.56 10.44 28.10
CA SER A 284 14.57 11.89 28.09
C SER A 284 15.85 12.42 27.44
N THR A 285 15.76 13.62 26.87
CA THR A 285 16.89 14.31 26.25
C THR A 285 16.85 15.79 26.61
N THR A 286 18.00 16.47 26.51
CA THR A 286 18.11 17.93 26.59
C THR A 286 18.13 18.59 25.21
N THR A 287 18.01 17.80 24.14
CA THR A 287 18.10 18.30 22.78
C THR A 287 16.70 18.59 22.22
N GLU A 288 16.50 19.82 21.73
CA GLU A 288 15.20 20.33 21.27
C GLU A 288 14.84 19.94 19.83
N ASP A 289 15.80 19.47 19.05
CA ASP A 289 15.65 19.11 17.62
C ASP A 289 15.10 17.68 17.40
N VAL A 290 14.85 16.93 18.49
CA VAL A 290 14.34 15.55 18.44
C VAL A 290 12.82 15.55 18.27
N GLY A 291 12.32 14.75 17.34
CA GLY A 291 10.88 14.57 17.17
C GLY A 291 10.51 13.56 16.09
N ASN A 292 9.21 13.42 15.85
CA ASN A 292 8.68 12.51 14.84
C ASN A 292 7.84 13.25 13.82
N ILE A 293 7.88 12.79 12.58
CA ILE A 293 7.22 13.41 11.42
C ILE A 293 6.20 12.46 10.79
N LEU A 294 5.09 13.05 10.34
CA LEU A 294 4.14 12.49 9.39
C LEU A 294 3.97 13.49 8.24
N SER A 295 4.50 13.17 7.08
CA SER A 295 4.38 13.97 5.85
C SER A 295 3.40 13.29 4.89
N ILE A 296 2.29 13.96 4.58
CA ILE A 296 1.22 13.43 3.70
C ILE A 296 1.09 14.33 2.47
N MET A 297 1.31 13.77 1.28
CA MET A 297 1.24 14.48 0.02
C MET A 297 0.09 13.94 -0.85
N ALA A 298 -0.76 14.84 -1.35
CA ALA A 298 -1.87 14.50 -2.21
C ALA A 298 -1.43 14.28 -3.66
N THR A 299 -1.97 13.24 -4.31
CA THR A 299 -1.68 12.95 -5.72
C THR A 299 -2.68 13.58 -6.70
N GLU A 300 -3.79 14.09 -6.17
CA GLU A 300 -4.92 14.63 -6.91
C GLU A 300 -5.56 15.81 -6.15
N ASP A 301 -6.30 16.65 -6.88
CA ASP A 301 -7.08 17.75 -6.31
C ASP A 301 -8.21 17.27 -5.41
N ASN A 302 -8.61 18.11 -4.46
CA ASN A 302 -9.71 17.85 -3.52
C ASN A 302 -9.56 16.53 -2.75
N THR A 303 -8.35 16.26 -2.29
CA THR A 303 -8.01 15.11 -1.45
C THR A 303 -8.31 15.44 0.01
N ASN A 304 -9.34 14.81 0.57
CA ASN A 304 -9.76 14.98 1.95
C ASN A 304 -9.08 13.93 2.83
N ILE A 305 -8.30 14.39 3.81
CA ILE A 305 -7.54 13.57 4.74
C ILE A 305 -8.08 13.74 6.15
N GLU A 306 -8.20 12.64 6.86
CA GLU A 306 -8.41 12.57 8.30
C GLU A 306 -7.22 11.86 8.95
N ILE A 307 -6.65 12.51 9.97
CA ILE A 307 -5.69 11.91 10.89
C ILE A 307 -6.41 11.79 12.21
N SER A 308 -6.56 10.58 12.77
CA SER A 308 -7.30 10.33 14.01
C SER A 308 -6.57 9.32 14.91
N ASN A 309 -7.13 9.06 16.09
CA ASN A 309 -6.52 8.24 17.14
C ASN A 309 -5.18 8.80 17.68
N ILE A 310 -4.99 10.12 17.61
CA ILE A 310 -3.88 10.78 18.29
C ILE A 310 -4.21 10.86 19.79
N LYS A 311 -3.25 10.51 20.66
CA LYS A 311 -3.48 10.55 22.11
C LYS A 311 -3.73 12.00 22.59
N PRO A 312 -4.65 12.23 23.54
CA PRO A 312 -4.91 13.56 24.08
C PRO A 312 -3.65 14.21 24.68
N GLY A 313 -3.51 15.54 24.51
CA GLY A 313 -2.39 16.31 25.03
C GLY A 313 -1.16 16.38 24.12
N MET A 314 -1.22 15.74 22.94
CA MET A 314 -0.20 15.93 21.90
C MET A 314 -0.18 17.36 21.37
N GLU A 315 1.03 17.89 21.19
CA GLU A 315 1.32 19.20 20.62
C GLU A 315 2.13 19.03 19.33
N PHE A 316 1.71 19.69 18.26
CA PHE A 316 2.44 19.71 16.99
C PHE A 316 2.79 21.15 16.60
N LEU A 317 3.87 21.32 15.82
CA LEU A 317 4.19 22.65 15.28
C LEU A 317 3.04 23.19 14.42
N ASN A 318 2.87 24.51 14.45
CA ASN A 318 1.80 25.25 13.78
C ASN A 318 2.37 26.41 12.95
N GLY A 319 3.26 26.08 12.04
CA GLY A 319 4.06 27.03 11.29
C GLY A 319 4.88 27.93 12.20
N SER A 320 4.84 29.24 11.95
CA SER A 320 5.47 30.26 12.81
C SER A 320 4.62 30.66 14.03
N ASN A 321 3.45 30.04 14.24
CA ASN A 321 2.59 30.36 15.37
C ASN A 321 3.18 29.79 16.67
N PRO A 322 3.36 30.60 17.74
CA PRO A 322 3.86 30.11 19.02
C PRO A 322 2.90 29.14 19.72
N THR A 323 1.61 29.13 19.35
CA THR A 323 0.63 28.19 19.86
C THR A 323 0.62 26.91 19.01
N PRO A 324 0.93 25.75 19.60
CA PRO A 324 0.97 24.48 18.87
C PRO A 324 -0.43 24.05 18.41
N LEU A 325 -0.47 23.18 17.40
CA LEU A 325 -1.68 22.42 17.07
C LEU A 325 -1.91 21.37 18.15
N ILE A 326 -3.11 21.33 18.72
CA ILE A 326 -3.52 20.35 19.73
C ILE A 326 -4.83 19.73 19.26
N GLY A 327 -4.91 18.40 19.31
CA GLY A 327 -6.11 17.68 18.92
C GLY A 327 -5.88 16.17 18.87
N THR A 328 -6.96 15.41 19.07
CA THR A 328 -6.97 13.95 18.88
C THR A 328 -7.26 13.56 17.42
N SER A 329 -7.67 14.53 16.60
CA SER A 329 -7.86 14.38 15.16
C SER A 329 -7.59 15.69 14.39
N PHE A 330 -7.24 15.56 13.12
CA PHE A 330 -7.06 16.67 12.18
C PHE A 330 -7.67 16.33 10.82
N HIS A 331 -8.42 17.27 10.26
CA HIS A 331 -8.96 17.18 8.91
C HIS A 331 -8.32 18.22 8.00
N ARG A 332 -7.92 17.82 6.79
CA ARG A 332 -7.34 18.71 5.78
C ARG A 332 -7.88 18.34 4.39
N THR A 333 -8.13 19.36 3.58
CA THR A 333 -8.35 19.20 2.14
C THR A 333 -7.13 19.73 1.43
N LEU A 334 -6.49 18.86 0.63
CA LEU A 334 -5.28 19.17 -0.13
C LEU A 334 -5.58 19.15 -1.63
N GLN A 335 -4.92 20.03 -2.37
CA GLN A 335 -4.86 19.98 -3.83
C GLN A 335 -3.71 19.10 -4.30
N LYS A 336 -3.67 18.79 -5.60
CA LYS A 336 -2.61 17.95 -6.17
C LYS A 336 -1.23 18.51 -5.84
N GLY A 337 -0.38 17.66 -5.27
CA GLY A 337 0.98 17.97 -4.88
C GLY A 337 1.11 18.77 -3.58
N GLU A 338 0.02 19.30 -3.02
CA GLU A 338 0.08 19.90 -1.70
C GLU A 338 0.40 18.85 -0.63
N THR A 339 1.15 19.28 0.37
CA THR A 339 1.60 18.42 1.48
C THR A 339 1.18 19.02 2.81
N PHE A 340 0.75 18.17 3.73
CA PHE A 340 0.55 18.53 5.13
C PHE A 340 1.51 17.71 6.00
N ILE A 341 2.28 18.40 6.84
CA ILE A 341 3.27 17.78 7.73
C ILE A 341 2.87 18.01 9.18
N LEU A 342 2.67 16.93 9.94
CA LEU A 342 2.67 16.99 11.41
C LEU A 342 4.06 16.66 11.93
N TYR A 343 4.55 17.50 12.84
CA TYR A 343 5.79 17.26 13.56
C TYR A 343 5.53 17.31 15.06
N ALA A 344 5.86 16.21 15.74
CA ALA A 344 5.72 16.03 17.17
C ALA A 344 7.11 16.19 17.83
N PRO A 345 7.47 17.38 18.33
CA PRO A 345 8.71 17.59 19.06
C PRO A 345 8.65 16.92 20.44
N VAL A 346 9.77 16.36 20.90
CA VAL A 346 9.89 15.89 22.28
C VAL A 346 9.88 17.08 23.26
N LYS A 347 9.54 16.82 24.53
CA LYS A 347 9.80 17.77 25.62
C LYS A 347 11.15 17.47 26.24
N THR A 348 11.99 18.49 26.42
CA THR A 348 13.30 18.29 27.03
C THR A 348 13.17 18.02 28.53
N GLY A 349 14.10 17.23 29.08
CA GLY A 349 14.20 16.95 30.52
C GLY A 349 13.21 15.92 31.08
N ALA A 350 12.23 15.44 30.30
CA ALA A 350 11.29 14.41 30.73
C ALA A 350 10.76 13.58 29.56
N THR A 351 10.37 12.33 29.81
CA THR A 351 9.53 11.57 28.87
C THR A 351 8.07 11.95 29.11
N THR A 352 7.33 12.17 28.03
CA THR A 352 5.97 12.71 28.02
C THR A 352 5.13 12.01 26.96
N ILE A 353 3.88 12.46 26.81
CA ILE A 353 3.02 11.97 25.74
C ILE A 353 3.61 12.23 24.34
N GLN A 354 4.41 13.29 24.16
CA GLN A 354 5.03 13.64 22.87
C GLN A 354 5.88 12.52 22.27
N ASP A 355 6.45 11.67 23.13
CA ASP A 355 7.36 10.61 22.73
C ASP A 355 6.65 9.41 22.09
N THR A 356 5.34 9.24 22.33
CA THR A 356 4.58 8.04 21.93
C THR A 356 3.16 8.30 21.45
N GLY A 357 2.58 9.48 21.68
CA GLY A 357 1.16 9.73 21.48
C GLY A 357 0.69 9.87 20.04
N TRP A 358 1.64 9.99 19.11
CA TRP A 358 1.41 9.96 17.66
C TRP A 358 1.41 8.52 17.10
N LEU A 359 2.09 7.58 17.76
CA LEU A 359 2.35 6.23 17.23
C LEU A 359 1.04 5.42 17.19
N GLY A 360 0.72 4.89 16.01
CA GLY A 360 -0.51 4.13 15.76
C GLY A 360 -1.70 4.94 15.26
N SER A 361 -1.56 6.28 15.17
CA SER A 361 -2.61 7.16 14.64
C SER A 361 -3.07 6.72 13.25
N LYS A 362 -4.37 6.83 12.98
CA LYS A 362 -4.98 6.41 11.72
C LYS A 362 -4.93 7.56 10.71
N ILE A 363 -4.58 7.26 9.46
CA ILE A 363 -4.68 8.20 8.34
C ILE A 363 -5.65 7.61 7.32
N ILE A 364 -6.74 8.33 7.05
CA ILE A 364 -7.71 8.01 5.99
C ILE A 364 -7.75 9.13 4.96
N SER A 365 -7.90 8.75 3.69
CA SER A 365 -8.10 9.67 2.58
C SER A 365 -9.17 9.15 1.61
N ASN A 366 -9.89 10.07 0.98
CA ASN A 366 -10.81 9.72 -0.13
C ASN A 366 -10.08 9.33 -1.43
N LYS A 367 -8.84 9.80 -1.59
CA LYS A 367 -7.98 9.61 -2.77
C LYS A 367 -6.59 9.13 -2.40
N ASN A 368 -5.83 8.69 -3.40
CA ASN A 368 -4.48 8.19 -3.19
C ASN A 368 -3.55 9.29 -2.65
N ILE A 369 -2.82 8.98 -1.59
CA ILE A 369 -1.81 9.85 -0.96
C ILE A 369 -0.49 9.09 -0.85
N SER A 370 0.62 9.83 -0.85
CA SER A 370 1.95 9.33 -0.48
C SER A 370 2.26 9.75 0.96
N VAL A 371 2.84 8.84 1.75
CA VAL A 371 3.11 9.08 3.18
C VAL A 371 4.56 8.75 3.52
N ILE A 372 5.27 9.72 4.12
CA ILE A 372 6.59 9.52 4.74
C ILE A 372 6.45 9.71 6.25
N VAL A 373 7.03 8.79 7.01
CA VAL A 373 7.12 8.87 8.48
C VAL A 373 8.56 8.69 8.92
N GLY A 374 8.84 9.08 10.17
CA GLY A 374 10.13 8.80 10.77
C GLY A 374 10.44 9.67 11.99
N GLY A 375 11.63 9.48 12.53
CA GLY A 375 12.18 10.30 13.59
C GLY A 375 13.21 11.28 13.01
N LEU A 376 12.98 12.57 13.20
CA LEU A 376 13.98 13.61 12.94
C LEU A 376 14.85 13.74 14.17
N MET A 377 16.17 13.66 13.97
CA MET A 377 17.13 13.59 15.06
C MET A 377 16.69 12.58 16.12
N MET A 378 16.20 11.42 15.67
CA MET A 378 15.77 10.31 16.51
C MET A 378 16.84 9.96 17.53
N LEU A 379 16.45 10.04 18.80
CA LEU A 379 17.34 9.72 19.90
C LEU A 379 17.77 8.25 19.83
N GLY A 380 19.06 8.00 20.02
CA GLY A 380 19.64 6.67 20.10
C GLY A 380 19.28 5.95 21.40
N ALA A 381 20.32 5.55 22.15
CA ALA A 381 20.13 4.92 23.46
C ALA A 381 19.91 5.96 24.56
N SER A 382 20.81 6.93 24.76
CA SER A 382 20.65 8.01 25.73
C SER A 382 21.56 9.20 25.44
N GLY A 383 21.28 10.36 26.06
CA GLY A 383 22.10 11.57 25.95
C GLY A 383 21.76 12.43 24.71
N THR A 384 22.79 12.76 23.93
CA THR A 384 22.68 13.62 22.73
C THR A 384 22.89 12.86 21.41
N ALA A 385 23.16 11.55 21.50
CA ALA A 385 23.38 10.69 20.35
C ALA A 385 22.07 10.51 19.57
N ARG A 386 22.04 11.01 18.34
CA ARG A 386 20.85 11.07 17.52
C ARG A 386 21.21 11.05 16.04
N ASP A 387 20.28 10.57 15.23
CA ASP A 387 20.35 10.66 13.78
C ASP A 387 18.94 10.72 13.20
N PHE A 388 18.76 11.01 11.91
CA PHE A 388 17.43 10.98 11.32
C PHE A 388 17.18 9.68 10.57
N GLY A 389 16.01 9.10 10.83
CA GLY A 389 15.56 7.91 10.11
C GLY A 389 14.15 8.11 9.62
N MET A 390 13.92 7.82 8.34
CA MET A 390 12.63 8.01 7.71
C MET A 390 12.40 6.93 6.68
N ASP A 391 11.14 6.62 6.43
CA ASP A 391 10.78 5.70 5.37
C ASP A 391 9.42 6.07 4.75
N GLN A 392 9.25 5.72 3.49
CA GLN A 392 7.96 5.85 2.80
C GLN A 392 7.08 4.65 3.15
N LEU A 393 5.84 4.90 3.53
CA LEU A 393 4.89 3.85 3.84
C LEU A 393 4.27 3.24 2.57
N ILE A 394 3.79 2.02 2.72
CA ILE A 394 2.78 1.41 1.84
C ILE A 394 1.44 1.40 2.57
N PRO A 395 0.30 1.42 1.86
CA PRO A 395 -1.02 1.41 2.48
C PRO A 395 -1.34 0.08 3.18
N VAL A 396 -2.29 0.11 4.11
CA VAL A 396 -2.70 -1.06 4.93
C VAL A 396 -3.15 -2.26 4.09
N ASN A 397 -3.65 -2.05 2.87
CA ASN A 397 -4.02 -3.15 1.97
C ASN A 397 -2.82 -3.81 1.25
N GLN A 398 -1.59 -3.33 1.47
CA GLN A 398 -0.36 -3.90 0.91
C GLN A 398 0.61 -4.45 1.96
N ILE A 399 0.37 -4.22 3.26
CA ILE A 399 1.18 -4.82 4.32
C ILE A 399 0.78 -6.29 4.55
N GLY A 400 1.73 -7.09 5.02
CA GLY A 400 1.51 -8.49 5.35
C GLY A 400 1.42 -8.73 6.86
N ASN A 401 1.55 -9.99 7.24
CA ASN A 401 1.51 -10.45 8.63
C ASN A 401 2.72 -11.34 9.01
N GLU A 402 3.61 -11.66 8.08
CA GLU A 402 4.84 -12.41 8.35
C GLU A 402 6.07 -11.60 7.92
N TYR A 403 7.09 -11.59 8.77
CA TYR A 403 8.28 -10.74 8.61
C TYR A 403 9.52 -11.50 9.08
N ILE A 404 10.64 -11.31 8.41
CA ILE A 404 11.95 -11.69 8.93
C ILE A 404 12.79 -10.44 9.05
N ILE A 405 13.31 -10.21 10.25
CA ILE A 405 14.11 -9.05 10.59
C ILE A 405 15.57 -9.50 10.68
N MET A 406 16.45 -8.76 10.01
CA MET A 406 17.89 -8.99 10.00
C MET A 406 18.55 -7.93 10.88
N GLN A 407 19.20 -8.37 11.96
CA GLN A 407 19.81 -7.49 12.96
C GLN A 407 20.93 -6.64 12.35
N GLY A 408 20.96 -5.36 12.70
CA GLY A 408 22.08 -4.47 12.41
C GLY A 408 23.22 -4.65 13.41
N ALA A 409 23.98 -3.58 13.65
CA ALA A 409 25.14 -3.55 14.55
C ALA A 409 24.85 -2.93 15.93
N GLY A 410 23.59 -2.59 16.23
CA GLY A 410 23.19 -1.93 17.48
C GLY A 410 23.05 -2.87 18.66
N GLY A 411 23.07 -4.19 18.42
CA GLY A 411 22.93 -5.21 19.45
C GLY A 411 21.64 -5.00 20.25
N ASN A 412 21.77 -4.87 21.57
CA ASN A 412 20.64 -4.69 22.48
C ASN A 412 19.96 -3.31 22.40
N ASN A 413 20.48 -2.36 21.62
CA ASN A 413 19.84 -1.06 21.39
C ASN A 413 18.76 -1.11 20.30
N GLU A 414 18.76 -2.16 19.47
CA GLU A 414 17.77 -2.32 18.41
C GLU A 414 16.38 -2.65 18.95
N ARG A 415 15.35 -2.17 18.24
CA ARG A 415 13.95 -2.34 18.62
C ARG A 415 13.12 -2.67 17.39
N LEU A 416 12.17 -3.57 17.54
CA LEU A 416 11.10 -3.76 16.58
C LEU A 416 9.85 -3.07 17.11
N ILE A 417 9.14 -2.37 16.23
CA ILE A 417 7.89 -1.70 16.55
C ILE A 417 6.82 -2.30 15.68
N VAL A 418 5.86 -2.99 16.31
CA VAL A 418 4.70 -3.56 15.63
C VAL A 418 3.51 -2.66 15.88
N VAL A 419 2.82 -2.24 14.82
CA VAL A 419 1.62 -1.40 14.90
C VAL A 419 0.44 -2.18 14.32
N ALA A 420 -0.55 -2.48 15.15
CA ALA A 420 -1.74 -3.22 14.74
C ALA A 420 -2.62 -2.38 13.82
N THR A 421 -3.13 -2.99 12.74
CA THR A 421 -4.14 -2.34 11.89
C THR A 421 -5.58 -2.73 12.22
N ALA A 422 -5.75 -3.79 13.02
CA ALA A 422 -7.02 -4.34 13.48
C ALA A 422 -6.94 -4.73 14.95
N ASP A 423 -8.10 -4.76 15.62
CA ASP A 423 -8.24 -5.15 17.03
C ASP A 423 -7.78 -6.60 17.26
N ASN A 424 -7.43 -6.96 18.49
CA ASN A 424 -7.04 -8.32 18.89
C ASN A 424 -5.98 -8.95 17.97
N THR A 425 -4.93 -8.19 17.65
CA THR A 425 -3.79 -8.67 16.86
C THR A 425 -2.78 -9.34 17.78
N GLU A 426 -2.55 -10.63 17.61
CA GLU A 426 -1.54 -11.40 18.34
C GLU A 426 -0.22 -11.36 17.58
N VAL A 427 0.90 -11.23 18.29
CA VAL A 427 2.25 -11.24 17.73
C VAL A 427 3.04 -12.39 18.33
N THR A 428 3.54 -13.30 17.49
CA THR A 428 4.45 -14.38 17.85
C THR A 428 5.83 -14.17 17.22
N VAL A 429 6.85 -14.76 17.84
CA VAL A 429 8.23 -14.73 17.36
C VAL A 429 8.84 -16.13 17.31
N ASN A 430 9.74 -16.36 16.37
CA ASN A 430 10.55 -17.57 16.21
C ASN A 430 9.74 -18.89 16.24
N GLY A 431 8.52 -18.86 15.69
CA GLY A 431 7.65 -20.04 15.61
C GLY A 431 6.96 -20.44 16.92
N SER A 432 7.04 -19.61 17.97
CA SER A 432 6.28 -19.83 19.22
C SER A 432 4.78 -19.92 18.94
N SER A 433 4.12 -20.93 19.52
CA SER A 433 2.66 -21.05 19.51
C SER A 433 1.96 -20.12 20.51
N THR A 434 2.72 -19.54 21.45
CA THR A 434 2.22 -18.58 22.43
C THR A 434 2.52 -17.16 21.96
N PRO A 435 1.51 -16.27 21.88
CA PRO A 435 1.71 -14.86 21.59
C PRO A 435 2.68 -14.21 22.58
N LEU A 436 3.66 -13.45 22.07
CA LEU A 436 4.51 -12.58 22.87
C LEU A 436 3.70 -11.40 23.42
N VAL A 437 2.76 -10.90 22.63
CA VAL A 437 1.85 -9.80 22.98
C VAL A 437 0.57 -9.90 22.17
N THR A 438 -0.54 -9.46 22.77
CA THR A 438 -1.83 -9.23 22.10
C THR A 438 -2.15 -7.75 22.13
N LEU A 439 -2.26 -7.15 20.95
CA LEU A 439 -2.64 -5.76 20.74
C LEU A 439 -4.16 -5.68 20.66
N VAL A 440 -4.79 -5.07 21.67
CA VAL A 440 -6.24 -5.15 21.87
C VAL A 440 -6.99 -4.34 20.83
N ASN A 441 -6.50 -3.15 20.48
CA ASN A 441 -7.15 -2.23 19.57
C ASN A 441 -6.30 -1.94 18.33
N ALA A 442 -6.95 -1.63 17.22
CA ALA A 442 -6.30 -1.12 16.02
C ALA A 442 -5.61 0.23 16.30
N GLY A 443 -4.30 0.30 16.05
CA GLY A 443 -3.45 1.43 16.43
C GLY A 443 -2.66 1.19 17.73
N ASP A 444 -2.97 0.15 18.50
CA ASP A 444 -2.07 -0.30 19.56
C ASP A 444 -0.75 -0.76 18.94
N TYR A 445 0.34 -0.59 19.71
CA TYR A 445 1.67 -0.98 19.27
C TYR A 445 2.42 -1.74 20.36
N ALA A 446 3.40 -2.53 19.93
CA ALA A 446 4.37 -3.18 20.81
C ALA A 446 5.79 -2.77 20.42
N VAL A 447 6.64 -2.57 21.43
CA VAL A 447 8.08 -2.40 21.26
C VAL A 447 8.75 -3.69 21.72
N ILE A 448 9.34 -4.42 20.79
CA ILE A 448 10.03 -5.69 21.04
C ILE A 448 11.54 -5.42 21.09
N ASN A 449 12.19 -5.82 22.19
CA ASN A 449 13.63 -5.66 22.36
C ASN A 449 14.40 -6.67 21.51
N ALA A 450 15.55 -6.26 20.97
CA ALA A 450 16.45 -7.19 20.28
C ALA A 450 17.02 -8.29 21.19
N ALA A 451 17.26 -7.97 22.47
CA ALA A 451 17.85 -8.89 23.44
C ALA A 451 17.01 -10.18 23.59
N GLY A 452 17.62 -11.33 23.29
CA GLY A 452 17.00 -12.66 23.44
C GLY A 452 16.03 -13.08 22.34
N ASN A 453 15.72 -12.21 21.37
CA ASN A 453 14.79 -12.54 20.29
C ASN A 453 15.46 -12.83 18.95
N PHE A 454 16.65 -12.25 18.68
CA PHE A 454 17.45 -12.61 17.52
C PHE A 454 18.23 -13.89 17.78
N ASN A 455 18.26 -14.80 16.80
CA ASN A 455 19.08 -16.00 16.87
C ASN A 455 20.57 -15.69 16.63
N ALA A 456 21.43 -16.70 16.72
CA ALA A 456 22.88 -16.54 16.55
C ALA A 456 23.30 -16.01 15.16
N ASN A 457 22.42 -16.12 14.15
CA ASN A 457 22.66 -15.57 12.81
C ASN A 457 22.19 -14.12 12.66
N GLY A 458 21.60 -13.54 13.72
CA GLY A 458 21.00 -12.22 13.70
C GLY A 458 19.67 -12.16 12.95
N ASN A 459 18.90 -13.26 12.95
CA ASN A 459 17.57 -13.31 12.36
C ASN A 459 16.49 -13.41 13.44
N LEU A 460 15.35 -12.75 13.20
CA LEU A 460 14.14 -12.87 14.01
C LEU A 460 12.95 -13.07 13.06
N TYR A 461 12.20 -14.15 13.24
CA TYR A 461 10.94 -14.37 12.53
C TYR A 461 9.79 -13.84 13.37
N LEU A 462 8.99 -12.94 12.79
CA LEU A 462 7.83 -12.33 13.44
C LEU A 462 6.57 -12.66 12.64
N LYS A 463 5.53 -13.12 13.32
CA LYS A 463 4.22 -13.35 12.74
C LYS A 463 3.13 -12.67 13.55
N ALA A 464 2.31 -11.87 12.88
CA ALA A 464 1.09 -11.30 13.43
C ALA A 464 -0.13 -12.13 12.99
N SER A 465 -1.17 -12.20 13.81
CA SER A 465 -2.43 -12.85 13.43
C SER A 465 -3.22 -12.03 12.39
N LYS A 466 -2.95 -10.73 12.28
CA LYS A 466 -3.58 -9.76 11.37
C LYS A 466 -2.53 -8.86 10.70
N PRO A 467 -2.79 -8.29 9.51
CA PRO A 467 -1.85 -7.39 8.86
C PRO A 467 -1.43 -6.25 9.77
N SER A 468 -0.13 -6.00 9.88
CA SER A 468 0.44 -5.06 10.85
C SER A 468 1.69 -4.43 10.27
N TYR A 469 1.95 -3.16 10.58
CA TYR A 469 3.23 -2.55 10.22
C TYR A 469 4.31 -3.06 11.18
N VAL A 470 5.50 -3.33 10.64
CA VAL A 470 6.68 -3.67 11.43
C VAL A 470 7.81 -2.72 11.04
N PHE A 471 8.29 -1.95 12.01
CA PHE A 471 9.46 -1.10 11.85
C PHE A 471 10.62 -1.65 12.66
N HIS A 472 11.83 -1.44 12.18
CA HIS A 472 13.05 -1.78 12.89
C HIS A 472 13.85 -0.50 13.14
N LYS A 473 13.96 -0.13 14.42
CA LYS A 473 14.96 0.83 14.88
C LYS A 473 16.31 0.12 14.86
N ILE A 474 17.07 0.39 13.82
CA ILE A 474 18.29 -0.32 13.45
C ILE A 474 19.51 0.59 13.58
N TYR A 475 20.69 0.02 13.74
CA TYR A 475 21.94 0.79 13.84
C TYR A 475 22.98 0.23 12.89
N GLY A 476 23.69 1.11 12.20
CA GLY A 476 24.77 0.70 11.29
C GLY A 476 26.10 0.43 12.00
N SER A 477 26.28 0.89 13.25
CA SER A 477 27.41 0.52 14.11
C SER A 477 26.96 0.37 15.58
N ALA A 478 27.89 0.06 16.49
CA ALA A 478 27.60 0.05 17.92
C ALA A 478 27.34 1.46 18.49
N GLY A 479 27.67 2.52 17.75
CA GLY A 479 27.49 3.91 18.16
C GLY A 479 26.02 4.34 18.16
N GLY A 480 25.58 5.01 19.23
CA GLY A 480 24.18 5.43 19.42
C GLY A 480 23.65 6.43 18.38
N ALA A 481 24.55 7.15 17.70
CA ALA A 481 24.24 8.12 16.67
C ALA A 481 24.23 7.52 15.25
N THR A 482 24.28 6.20 15.10
CA THR A 482 24.14 5.53 13.78
C THR A 482 22.77 4.91 13.57
N ASN A 483 21.79 5.39 14.33
CA ASN A 483 20.46 4.82 14.36
C ASN A 483 19.65 5.24 13.14
N ASN A 484 18.73 4.40 12.74
CA ASN A 484 17.81 4.65 11.64
C ASN A 484 16.49 3.90 11.92
N ILE A 485 15.46 4.20 11.15
CA ILE A 485 14.24 3.40 11.11
C ILE A 485 13.98 2.91 9.70
N VAL A 486 13.68 1.63 9.58
CA VAL A 486 13.28 1.01 8.32
C VAL A 486 11.92 0.37 8.49
N LEU A 487 11.04 0.54 7.50
CA LEU A 487 9.86 -0.29 7.37
C LEU A 487 10.34 -1.68 6.92
N VAL A 488 9.99 -2.72 7.66
CA VAL A 488 10.36 -4.09 7.31
C VAL A 488 9.40 -4.59 6.23
N ALA A 489 9.96 -5.12 5.16
CA ALA A 489 9.17 -5.73 4.09
C ALA A 489 8.46 -7.01 4.57
N PRO A 490 7.14 -7.18 4.32
CA PRO A 490 6.48 -8.45 4.60
C PRO A 490 7.05 -9.56 3.73
N LEU A 491 7.11 -10.79 4.24
CA LEU A 491 7.51 -11.95 3.46
C LEU A 491 6.54 -12.12 2.29
N SER A 492 7.12 -12.28 1.10
CA SER A 492 6.37 -12.52 -0.12
C SER A 492 7.20 -13.42 -1.02
N CYS A 493 6.56 -14.42 -1.62
CA CYS A 493 7.17 -15.20 -2.69
C CYS A 493 7.06 -14.54 -4.07
N PHE A 494 6.39 -13.39 -4.13
CA PHE A 494 6.26 -12.56 -5.33
C PHE A 494 7.28 -11.41 -5.32
N GLY A 495 8.22 -11.44 -4.39
CA GLY A 495 9.29 -10.45 -4.34
C GLY A 495 10.31 -10.66 -5.46
N GLN A 496 11.09 -9.61 -5.72
CA GLN A 496 12.13 -9.60 -6.74
C GLN A 496 13.13 -10.72 -6.57
N ASN A 497 13.78 -11.10 -7.65
CA ASN A 497 14.93 -11.98 -7.66
C ASN A 497 16.22 -11.23 -8.01
N ASP A 498 16.14 -9.94 -8.37
CA ASP A 498 17.30 -9.09 -8.59
C ASP A 498 17.08 -7.64 -8.14
N ILE A 499 18.17 -7.02 -7.73
CA ILE A 499 18.33 -5.57 -7.57
C ILE A 499 19.49 -5.19 -8.47
N ASP A 500 19.18 -4.61 -9.62
CA ASP A 500 20.20 -4.14 -10.54
C ASP A 500 20.47 -2.64 -10.37
N LEU A 501 21.59 -2.42 -9.67
CA LEU A 501 22.30 -1.17 -9.39
C LEU A 501 21.73 -0.32 -8.25
N ILE A 502 22.27 -0.58 -7.04
CA ILE A 502 22.32 0.37 -5.93
C ILE A 502 23.53 1.28 -6.17
N PRO A 503 23.33 2.55 -6.57
CA PRO A 503 24.43 3.46 -6.87
C PRO A 503 25.05 4.00 -5.58
N ASP A 504 26.38 4.16 -5.59
CA ASP A 504 27.17 4.73 -4.51
C ASP A 504 26.77 4.14 -3.15
N ALA A 505 26.61 2.81 -3.06
CA ALA A 505 25.92 2.14 -1.94
C ALA A 505 26.47 2.53 -0.54
N HIS A 506 27.77 2.80 -0.45
CA HIS A 506 28.45 3.24 0.78
C HIS A 506 28.67 4.76 0.91
N LYS A 507 28.02 5.60 0.09
CA LYS A 507 28.30 7.05 0.01
C LYS A 507 27.07 7.93 0.06
N ILE A 508 27.24 9.12 0.64
CA ILE A 508 26.34 10.26 0.49
C ILE A 508 27.18 11.45 0.01
N GLY A 509 26.94 11.89 -1.22
CA GLY A 509 27.81 12.88 -1.87
C GLY A 509 29.23 12.33 -2.07
N SER A 510 30.22 13.00 -1.50
CA SER A 510 31.62 12.55 -1.50
C SER A 510 32.01 11.79 -0.23
N THR A 511 31.13 11.72 0.77
CA THR A 511 31.43 11.11 2.08
C THR A 511 31.16 9.62 2.05
N GLY A 512 32.16 8.82 2.44
CA GLY A 512 32.08 7.37 2.55
C GLY A 512 31.69 6.90 3.95
N TYR A 513 30.99 5.78 4.01
CA TYR A 513 30.49 5.13 5.22
C TYR A 513 31.11 3.72 5.30
N PRO A 514 32.26 3.56 5.96
CA PRO A 514 33.08 2.34 5.87
C PRO A 514 32.42 1.11 6.51
N ASN A 515 31.44 1.30 7.41
CA ASN A 515 30.69 0.21 8.04
C ASN A 515 29.44 -0.18 7.22
N THR A 516 29.41 0.08 5.91
CA THR A 516 28.25 -0.25 5.08
C THR A 516 28.08 -1.75 4.94
N THR A 517 26.90 -2.24 5.31
CA THR A 517 26.52 -3.66 5.22
C THR A 517 25.29 -3.82 4.32
N LEU A 518 25.26 -4.93 3.58
CA LEU A 518 24.09 -5.38 2.83
C LEU A 518 23.65 -6.71 3.42
N SER A 519 22.42 -6.75 3.94
CA SER A 519 21.77 -7.97 4.41
C SER A 519 20.78 -8.44 3.34
N VAL A 520 20.89 -9.69 2.91
CA VAL A 520 20.02 -10.28 1.87
C VAL A 520 19.31 -11.49 2.45
N LEU A 521 18.00 -11.39 2.57
CA LEU A 521 17.10 -12.51 2.83
C LEU A 521 16.72 -13.17 1.50
N THR A 522 16.72 -14.50 1.43
CA THR A 522 16.32 -15.26 0.24
C THR A 522 15.64 -16.56 0.63
N THR A 523 14.83 -17.10 -0.27
CA THR A 523 14.27 -18.45 -0.10
C THR A 523 15.38 -19.51 0.02
N ALA A 524 15.20 -20.48 0.92
CA ALA A 524 16.17 -21.54 1.19
C ALA A 524 16.54 -22.31 -0.08
N GLY A 525 17.84 -22.60 -0.25
CA GLY A 525 18.38 -23.23 -1.45
C GLY A 525 18.74 -22.27 -2.59
N ASN A 526 18.40 -20.98 -2.49
CA ASN A 526 18.70 -19.97 -3.52
C ASN A 526 19.74 -18.96 -3.01
N THR A 527 21.01 -19.34 -2.96
CA THR A 527 22.12 -18.44 -2.54
C THR A 527 22.20 -17.21 -3.47
N PRO A 528 22.19 -15.99 -2.93
CA PRO A 528 22.27 -14.79 -3.74
C PRO A 528 23.71 -14.56 -4.22
N THR A 529 23.84 -14.05 -5.43
CA THR A 529 25.09 -13.51 -5.98
C THR A 529 25.07 -12.00 -5.80
N VAL A 530 26.03 -11.47 -5.05
CA VAL A 530 26.24 -10.03 -4.89
C VAL A 530 27.51 -9.64 -5.64
N THR A 531 27.43 -8.58 -6.45
CA THR A 531 28.62 -8.04 -7.14
C THR A 531 28.82 -6.57 -6.79
N ILE A 532 30.07 -6.19 -6.54
CA ILE A 532 30.54 -4.83 -6.27
C ILE A 532 31.46 -4.42 -7.42
N ASN A 533 31.06 -3.41 -8.19
CA ASN A 533 31.78 -2.96 -9.39
C ASN A 533 32.08 -4.12 -10.37
N GLY A 534 31.18 -5.10 -10.47
CA GLY A 534 31.33 -6.29 -11.31
C GLY A 534 32.10 -7.46 -10.67
N ASN A 535 32.75 -7.27 -9.53
CA ASN A 535 33.43 -8.35 -8.80
C ASN A 535 32.48 -9.01 -7.80
N THR A 536 32.47 -10.34 -7.74
CA THR A 536 31.64 -11.08 -6.76
C THR A 536 32.10 -10.79 -5.33
N ALA A 537 31.17 -10.38 -4.47
CA ALA A 537 31.38 -10.21 -3.05
C ALA A 537 31.14 -11.54 -2.31
N VAL A 538 31.94 -11.78 -1.28
CA VAL A 538 31.81 -12.96 -0.40
C VAL A 538 31.01 -12.55 0.83
N PRO A 539 30.00 -13.34 1.26
CA PRO A 539 29.28 -13.04 2.48
C PRO A 539 30.19 -13.20 3.70
N THR A 540 29.97 -12.38 4.73
CA THR A 540 30.73 -12.40 5.99
C THR A 540 30.40 -13.60 6.88
N GLN A 541 29.30 -14.30 6.58
CA GLN A 541 28.85 -15.49 7.27
C GLN A 541 28.25 -16.49 6.26
N SER A 542 28.18 -17.76 6.64
CA SER A 542 27.37 -18.76 5.94
C SER A 542 25.88 -18.40 5.98
N ALA A 543 25.07 -19.09 5.17
CA ALA A 543 23.61 -18.93 5.17
C ALA A 543 23.05 -18.99 6.61
N GLY A 544 22.45 -17.89 7.04
CA GLY A 544 21.88 -17.74 8.38
C GLY A 544 20.49 -18.37 8.43
N ALA A 545 20.32 -19.39 9.26
CA ALA A 545 19.03 -20.02 9.50
C ALA A 545 18.05 -19.05 10.17
N VAL A 546 16.75 -19.27 9.94
CA VAL A 546 15.66 -18.49 10.53
C VAL A 546 14.81 -19.42 11.40
N ASP A 547 14.84 -19.18 12.72
CA ASP A 547 14.12 -20.01 13.68
C ASP A 547 12.61 -19.86 13.49
N GLY A 548 11.88 -20.98 13.44
CA GLY A 548 10.43 -20.99 13.17
C GLY A 548 10.03 -20.80 11.71
N ASN A 549 10.96 -20.54 10.78
CA ASN A 549 10.66 -20.45 9.34
C ASN A 549 11.84 -20.93 8.47
N SER A 550 11.95 -22.24 8.25
CA SER A 550 13.04 -22.86 7.47
C SER A 550 12.99 -22.59 5.97
N ASN A 551 11.95 -21.91 5.46
CA ASN A 551 11.82 -21.59 4.04
C ASN A 551 12.71 -20.40 3.62
N TRP A 552 13.33 -19.71 4.58
CA TRP A 552 14.14 -18.52 4.35
C TRP A 552 15.49 -18.62 5.03
N VAL A 553 16.50 -18.01 4.41
CA VAL A 553 17.85 -17.86 4.94
C VAL A 553 18.37 -16.46 4.65
N SER A 554 19.25 -15.94 5.50
CA SER A 554 19.88 -14.63 5.32
C SER A 554 21.37 -14.73 5.01
N TYR A 555 21.90 -13.71 4.35
CA TYR A 555 23.32 -13.52 4.07
C TYR A 555 23.68 -12.08 4.40
N LYS A 556 24.88 -11.84 4.93
CA LYS A 556 25.40 -10.50 5.17
C LYS A 556 26.67 -10.27 4.37
N TYR A 557 26.81 -9.09 3.80
CA TYR A 557 27.95 -8.68 2.99
C TYR A 557 28.49 -7.36 3.53
N LEU A 558 29.81 -7.27 3.65
CA LEU A 558 30.48 -5.99 3.92
C LEU A 558 30.67 -5.26 2.58
N ILE A 559 30.02 -4.11 2.45
CA ILE A 559 29.99 -3.29 1.23
C ILE A 559 30.88 -2.07 1.33
N GLY A 560 31.34 -1.69 2.53
CA GLY A 560 32.20 -0.52 2.78
C GLY A 560 33.52 -0.50 1.98
N ASP A 561 34.61 0.03 2.53
CA ASP A 561 35.87 0.16 1.77
C ASP A 561 36.58 -1.19 1.44
N ALA A 562 35.84 -2.30 1.44
CA ALA A 562 36.22 -3.62 0.94
C ALA A 562 36.79 -3.60 -0.50
N VAL A 563 36.47 -2.56 -1.29
CA VAL A 563 37.09 -2.28 -2.59
C VAL A 563 37.26 -0.77 -2.74
N ASN A 564 38.39 -0.31 -3.31
CA ASN A 564 38.57 1.11 -3.65
C ASN A 564 37.42 1.59 -4.57
N ASN A 565 36.62 2.54 -4.09
CA ASN A 565 35.56 3.23 -4.84
C ASN A 565 34.34 2.36 -5.22
N VAL A 566 33.59 1.86 -4.24
CA VAL A 566 32.32 1.14 -4.46
C VAL A 566 31.27 2.05 -5.12
N LYS A 567 30.94 1.79 -6.38
CA LYS A 567 29.95 2.57 -7.15
C LYS A 567 28.67 1.78 -7.40
N ASN A 568 28.77 0.51 -7.80
CA ASN A 568 27.60 -0.27 -8.21
C ASN A 568 27.53 -1.57 -7.42
N VAL A 569 26.48 -1.71 -6.61
CA VAL A 569 26.13 -2.97 -5.98
C VAL A 569 24.94 -3.58 -6.70
N LYS A 570 25.05 -4.85 -7.06
CA LYS A 570 23.98 -5.64 -7.68
C LYS A 570 23.77 -6.92 -6.87
N VAL A 571 22.50 -7.31 -6.72
CA VAL A 571 22.08 -8.54 -6.05
C VAL A 571 21.24 -9.35 -7.03
N THR A 572 21.52 -10.63 -7.17
CA THR A 572 20.72 -11.55 -8.01
C THR A 572 20.54 -12.89 -7.32
N SER A 573 19.40 -13.53 -7.48
CA SER A 573 19.08 -14.86 -6.97
C SER A 573 18.15 -15.58 -7.94
N THR A 574 18.06 -16.91 -7.84
CA THR A 574 17.04 -17.70 -8.53
C THR A 574 15.70 -17.67 -7.79
N GLY A 575 15.72 -17.35 -6.49
CA GLY A 575 14.54 -17.17 -5.65
C GLY A 575 14.30 -15.71 -5.29
N THR A 576 13.22 -15.44 -4.57
CA THR A 576 12.90 -14.09 -4.10
C THR A 576 13.94 -13.60 -3.09
N ILE A 577 14.28 -12.30 -3.16
CA ILE A 577 15.18 -11.59 -2.27
C ILE A 577 14.50 -10.39 -1.57
N GLN A 578 14.87 -10.18 -0.32
CA GLN A 578 14.72 -8.88 0.37
C GLN A 578 16.12 -8.40 0.75
N ALA A 579 16.53 -7.22 0.28
CA ALA A 579 17.84 -6.69 0.59
C ALA A 579 17.74 -5.37 1.33
N ASP A 580 18.39 -5.30 2.48
CA ASP A 580 18.51 -4.11 3.32
C ASP A 580 19.95 -3.63 3.29
N LEU A 581 20.14 -2.34 3.03
CA LEU A 581 21.45 -1.69 3.00
C LEU A 581 21.53 -0.71 4.17
N LEU A 582 22.54 -0.87 5.00
CA LEU A 582 22.83 0.01 6.13
C LEU A 582 24.23 0.58 5.98
N GLY A 583 24.34 1.87 5.70
CA GLY A 583 25.60 2.59 5.72
C GLY A 583 25.84 3.23 7.07
N ALA A 584 27.06 3.13 7.60
CA ALA A 584 27.45 3.88 8.78
C ALA A 584 28.94 4.22 8.82
N ASP A 585 29.26 5.27 9.56
CA ASP A 585 30.59 5.52 10.12
C ASP A 585 30.53 5.34 11.65
N THR A 586 31.26 6.14 12.43
CA THR A 586 31.21 6.12 13.89
C THR A 586 29.99 6.84 14.47
N ASN A 587 29.49 7.88 13.79
CA ASN A 587 28.52 8.84 14.33
C ASN A 587 27.30 9.08 13.45
N ALA A 588 27.28 8.61 12.21
CA ALA A 588 26.17 8.79 11.28
C ALA A 588 25.79 7.47 10.62
N GLY A 589 24.50 7.22 10.45
CA GLY A 589 23.95 6.00 9.86
C GLY A 589 22.79 6.29 8.90
N PHE A 590 22.70 5.56 7.80
CA PHE A 590 21.55 5.60 6.90
C PHE A 590 21.22 4.18 6.46
N GLY A 591 19.98 3.96 6.02
CA GLY A 591 19.67 2.70 5.37
C GLY A 591 18.20 2.48 5.06
N GLY A 592 17.94 1.36 4.41
CA GLY A 592 16.61 0.99 3.96
C GLY A 592 16.64 -0.23 3.07
N TYR A 593 15.49 -0.89 2.98
CA TYR A 593 15.25 -1.99 2.08
C TYR A 593 15.25 -1.50 0.64
N PHE A 594 16.04 -2.12 -0.24
CA PHE A 594 16.05 -1.92 -1.70
C PHE A 594 15.22 -2.96 -2.46
N SER A 595 14.75 -4.00 -1.77
CA SER A 595 13.75 -4.94 -2.27
C SER A 595 12.85 -5.47 -1.15
N GLY A 596 11.86 -6.28 -1.52
CA GLY A 596 10.95 -6.96 -0.58
C GLY A 596 9.58 -6.30 -0.48
N PHE A 597 9.48 -5.01 -0.82
CA PHE A 597 8.23 -4.39 -1.20
C PHE A 597 7.97 -4.72 -2.66
N GLY A 598 7.48 -5.92 -2.96
CA GLY A 598 6.93 -6.25 -4.28
C GLY A 598 5.40 -6.20 -4.23
N THR A 599 4.72 -6.10 -5.37
CA THR A 599 3.25 -6.29 -5.38
C THR A 599 2.96 -7.76 -5.10
N SER A 600 2.60 -8.10 -3.87
CA SER A 600 1.83 -9.32 -3.62
C SER A 600 0.43 -9.11 -4.23
N PRO A 601 -0.18 -10.13 -4.85
CA PRO A 601 -1.56 -10.03 -5.28
C PRO A 601 -2.43 -9.63 -4.08
N ILE A 602 -3.20 -8.55 -4.20
CA ILE A 602 -4.14 -8.17 -3.14
C ILE A 602 -5.34 -9.09 -3.22
N VAL A 603 -5.62 -9.82 -2.13
CA VAL A 603 -6.86 -10.58 -1.97
C VAL A 603 -7.85 -9.70 -1.22
N THR A 604 -8.88 -9.21 -1.90
CA THR A 604 -9.95 -8.43 -1.26
C THR A 604 -11.23 -9.24 -1.21
N ILE A 605 -11.82 -9.36 -0.02
CA ILE A 605 -13.16 -9.90 0.17
C ILE A 605 -14.17 -8.89 -0.38
N SER A 606 -14.90 -9.32 -1.40
CA SER A 606 -16.09 -8.64 -1.90
C SER A 606 -17.32 -9.16 -1.18
N LEU A 607 -18.15 -8.24 -0.72
CA LEU A 607 -19.39 -8.53 -0.01
C LEU A 607 -20.57 -8.49 -0.98
N ASN A 608 -21.27 -9.61 -1.13
CA ASN A 608 -22.56 -9.67 -1.81
C ASN A 608 -23.68 -9.74 -0.78
N THR A 609 -24.47 -8.69 -0.69
CA THR A 609 -25.51 -8.51 0.33
C THR A 609 -26.57 -7.50 -0.13
N PRO A 610 -27.84 -7.62 0.28
CA PRO A 610 -28.83 -6.56 0.12
C PRO A 610 -28.75 -5.49 1.24
N TYR A 611 -27.84 -5.63 2.19
CA TYR A 611 -27.71 -4.76 3.38
C TYR A 611 -26.52 -3.80 3.29
N PRO A 612 -26.47 -2.70 4.05
CA PRO A 612 -25.30 -1.81 4.08
C PRO A 612 -24.04 -2.46 4.70
N GLN A 613 -24.18 -3.63 5.31
CA GLN A 613 -23.12 -4.37 6.01
C GLN A 613 -23.23 -5.88 5.78
N ALA A 614 -22.20 -6.62 6.18
CA ALA A 614 -22.23 -8.07 6.11
C ALA A 614 -23.21 -8.64 7.13
N CYS A 615 -24.18 -9.39 6.64
CA CYS A 615 -25.40 -9.76 7.32
C CYS A 615 -25.41 -11.27 7.53
N ILE A 616 -25.47 -11.68 8.79
CA ILE A 616 -25.46 -13.10 9.17
C ILE A 616 -26.62 -13.84 8.47
N GLY A 617 -26.32 -14.96 7.80
CA GLY A 617 -27.34 -15.76 7.11
C GLY A 617 -27.79 -15.24 5.74
N GLN A 618 -27.45 -13.99 5.39
CA GLN A 618 -27.97 -13.31 4.19
C GLN A 618 -26.87 -12.76 3.27
N SER A 619 -25.61 -12.79 3.71
CA SER A 619 -24.47 -12.31 2.93
C SER A 619 -23.56 -13.43 2.46
N THR A 620 -23.03 -13.26 1.25
CA THR A 620 -21.97 -14.10 0.70
C THR A 620 -20.70 -13.27 0.55
N LEU A 621 -19.63 -13.73 1.19
CA LEU A 621 -18.28 -13.22 1.03
C LEU A 621 -17.64 -13.91 -0.18
N SER A 622 -16.84 -13.18 -0.95
CA SER A 622 -16.20 -13.72 -2.15
C SER A 622 -14.83 -13.12 -2.40
N VAL A 623 -13.94 -13.90 -2.98
CA VAL A 623 -12.65 -13.43 -3.52
C VAL A 623 -12.47 -13.90 -4.96
N ALA A 624 -11.52 -13.29 -5.67
CA ALA A 624 -11.21 -13.64 -7.06
C ALA A 624 -10.83 -15.14 -7.19
N THR A 625 -11.31 -15.77 -8.26
CA THR A 625 -11.01 -17.16 -8.62
C THR A 625 -9.58 -17.29 -9.19
N GLY A 626 -9.06 -18.53 -9.27
CA GLY A 626 -7.80 -18.83 -9.95
C GLY A 626 -6.53 -18.41 -9.21
N LEU A 627 -6.63 -18.02 -7.94
CA LEU A 627 -5.48 -17.56 -7.15
C LEU A 627 -4.70 -18.70 -6.48
N GLY A 628 -5.30 -19.89 -6.36
CA GLY A 628 -4.71 -21.03 -5.67
C GLY A 628 -5.74 -21.85 -4.90
N THR A 629 -5.35 -22.43 -3.77
CA THR A 629 -6.30 -23.02 -2.82
C THR A 629 -6.79 -21.97 -1.83
N TYR A 630 -8.01 -22.13 -1.34
CA TYR A 630 -8.66 -21.16 -0.46
C TYR A 630 -8.94 -21.80 0.89
N GLN A 631 -8.93 -20.99 1.95
CA GLN A 631 -9.33 -21.42 3.28
C GLN A 631 -9.89 -20.24 4.09
N TRP A 632 -11.15 -20.33 4.51
CA TRP A 632 -11.81 -19.29 5.32
C TRP A 632 -11.57 -19.45 6.83
N TYR A 633 -11.60 -18.31 7.53
CA TYR A 633 -11.40 -18.17 8.96
C TYR A 633 -12.50 -17.27 9.56
N LYS A 634 -12.92 -17.60 10.78
CA LYS A 634 -13.85 -16.84 11.63
C LYS A 634 -13.16 -16.49 12.94
N ASP A 635 -13.03 -15.20 13.24
CA ASP A 635 -12.30 -14.68 14.40
C ASP A 635 -10.88 -15.26 14.51
N GLY A 636 -10.21 -15.46 13.36
CA GLY A 636 -8.89 -16.07 13.27
C GLY A 636 -8.85 -17.60 13.38
N VAL A 637 -9.99 -18.26 13.64
CA VAL A 637 -10.11 -19.72 13.75
C VAL A 637 -10.51 -20.33 12.40
N LEU A 638 -9.88 -21.44 12.05
CA LEU A 638 -10.14 -22.20 10.82
C LEU A 638 -11.62 -22.64 10.72
N ILE A 639 -12.29 -22.31 9.62
CA ILE A 639 -13.61 -22.86 9.29
C ILE A 639 -13.41 -24.18 8.51
N SER A 640 -13.62 -25.30 9.17
CA SER A 640 -13.39 -26.62 8.58
C SER A 640 -14.16 -26.82 7.27
N GLY A 641 -13.48 -27.21 6.21
CA GLY A 641 -14.06 -27.50 4.89
C GLY A 641 -14.42 -26.27 4.04
N ALA A 642 -14.26 -25.05 4.55
CA ALA A 642 -14.53 -23.83 3.79
C ALA A 642 -13.37 -23.49 2.84
N THR A 643 -13.27 -24.21 1.72
CA THR A 643 -12.17 -24.14 0.75
C THR A 643 -12.56 -23.56 -0.62
N SER A 644 -13.76 -23.01 -0.73
CA SER A 644 -14.24 -22.31 -1.92
C SER A 644 -13.75 -20.85 -1.92
N ASN A 645 -13.70 -20.21 -3.09
CA ASN A 645 -13.44 -18.76 -3.21
C ASN A 645 -14.62 -17.91 -2.71
N THR A 646 -15.71 -18.55 -2.29
CA THR A 646 -16.91 -17.92 -1.71
C THR A 646 -17.25 -18.56 -0.37
N TYR A 647 -17.84 -17.78 0.53
CA TYR A 647 -18.34 -18.26 1.82
C TYR A 647 -19.63 -17.53 2.18
N THR A 648 -20.71 -18.27 2.37
CA THR A 648 -22.00 -17.71 2.81
C THR A 648 -22.05 -17.74 4.32
N LEU A 649 -22.36 -16.58 4.93
CA LEU A 649 -22.47 -16.47 6.39
C LEU A 649 -23.59 -17.39 6.88
N PRO A 650 -23.33 -18.33 7.81
CA PRO A 650 -24.35 -19.26 8.30
C PRO A 650 -25.49 -18.54 9.03
N VAL A 651 -26.74 -18.94 8.78
CA VAL A 651 -27.91 -18.47 9.57
C VAL A 651 -27.85 -18.85 11.04
N THR A 652 -27.04 -19.85 11.38
CA THR A 652 -26.85 -20.37 12.74
C THR A 652 -25.88 -19.54 13.57
N ASP A 653 -25.17 -18.58 12.96
CA ASP A 653 -24.37 -17.63 13.74
C ASP A 653 -25.29 -16.66 14.47
N ILE A 654 -24.97 -16.40 15.74
CA ILE A 654 -25.80 -15.59 16.64
C ILE A 654 -25.10 -14.33 17.14
N SER A 655 -23.83 -14.13 16.74
CA SER A 655 -23.01 -13.01 17.17
C SER A 655 -22.20 -12.45 15.99
N PRO A 656 -21.99 -11.12 15.94
CA PRO A 656 -21.00 -10.50 15.08
C PRO A 656 -19.64 -11.20 15.17
N ALA A 657 -19.01 -11.42 14.03
CA ALA A 657 -17.70 -12.07 13.92
C ALA A 657 -16.91 -11.48 12.75
N GLU A 658 -15.59 -11.54 12.83
CA GLU A 658 -14.69 -11.15 11.75
C GLU A 658 -14.35 -12.34 10.86
N TYR A 659 -14.43 -12.11 9.55
CA TYR A 659 -14.11 -13.11 8.53
C TYR A 659 -12.89 -12.72 7.71
N SER A 660 -12.02 -13.68 7.47
CA SER A 660 -10.87 -13.56 6.57
C SER A 660 -10.67 -14.84 5.76
N ILE A 661 -9.85 -14.76 4.71
CA ILE A 661 -9.47 -15.91 3.90
C ILE A 661 -7.97 -15.91 3.64
N ILE A 662 -7.39 -17.11 3.66
CA ILE A 662 -6.01 -17.36 3.23
C ILE A 662 -6.05 -18.07 1.88
N VAL A 663 -5.29 -17.53 0.94
CA VAL A 663 -5.13 -18.09 -0.40
C VAL A 663 -3.72 -18.64 -0.55
N THR A 664 -3.58 -19.94 -0.78
CA THR A 664 -2.27 -20.56 -1.06
C THR A 664 -2.09 -20.68 -2.56
N THR A 665 -1.22 -19.84 -3.10
CA THR A 665 -0.91 -19.79 -4.53
C THR A 665 -0.12 -21.01 -5.01
N PRO A 666 -0.16 -21.33 -6.32
CA PRO A 666 0.71 -22.35 -6.90
C PRO A 666 2.18 -22.03 -6.61
N GLY A 667 2.86 -22.91 -5.86
CA GLY A 667 4.20 -22.65 -5.31
C GLY A 667 4.27 -22.64 -3.78
N GLY A 668 3.12 -22.73 -3.09
CA GLY A 668 3.05 -22.95 -1.64
C GLY A 668 2.97 -21.67 -0.80
N CYS A 669 2.84 -20.51 -1.43
CA CYS A 669 2.86 -19.22 -0.76
C CYS A 669 1.47 -18.73 -0.43
N THR A 670 1.27 -18.25 0.79
CA THR A 670 -0.02 -17.82 1.31
C THR A 670 -0.20 -16.29 1.19
N ILE A 671 -1.43 -15.86 0.89
CA ILE A 671 -1.85 -14.47 0.85
C ILE A 671 -3.08 -14.32 1.74
N ASN A 672 -3.05 -13.38 2.68
CA ASN A 672 -4.19 -13.07 3.55
C ASN A 672 -5.06 -11.97 2.93
N SER A 673 -6.36 -12.04 3.16
CA SER A 673 -7.29 -10.98 2.76
C SER A 673 -7.43 -9.86 3.81
N ASN A 674 -8.17 -8.81 3.47
CA ASN A 674 -8.79 -7.94 4.47
C ASN A 674 -9.80 -8.70 5.35
N PHE A 675 -10.19 -8.11 6.48
CA PHE A 675 -11.29 -8.61 7.30
C PHE A 675 -12.63 -8.02 6.86
N ILE A 676 -13.70 -8.79 7.02
CA ILE A 676 -15.08 -8.32 6.95
C ILE A 676 -15.75 -8.64 8.28
N LYS A 677 -16.25 -7.62 8.98
CA LYS A 677 -17.05 -7.78 10.19
C LYS A 677 -18.51 -8.02 9.81
N SER A 678 -19.03 -9.17 10.23
CA SER A 678 -20.46 -9.47 10.15
C SER A 678 -21.23 -8.86 11.30
N ASP A 679 -22.51 -8.62 11.10
CA ASP A 679 -23.44 -8.16 12.12
C ASP A 679 -24.82 -8.80 11.93
N THR A 680 -25.66 -8.67 12.95
CA THR A 680 -27.06 -9.08 12.93
C THR A 680 -27.81 -8.38 11.81
N CYS A 681 -28.69 -9.12 11.14
CA CYS A 681 -29.47 -8.60 10.05
C CYS A 681 -30.60 -7.70 10.55
N PRO A 682 -30.76 -6.46 10.03
CA PRO A 682 -31.93 -5.68 10.35
C PRO A 682 -33.20 -6.40 9.84
N CYS A 683 -34.16 -6.61 10.75
CA CYS A 683 -35.41 -7.30 10.48
C CYS A 683 -36.31 -6.47 9.56
N SER A 684 -36.18 -6.63 8.25
CA SER A 684 -37.15 -6.09 7.30
C SER A 684 -38.15 -7.19 6.92
N LYS A 685 -39.45 -6.89 7.01
CA LYS A 685 -40.46 -7.72 6.35
C LYS A 685 -40.41 -7.37 4.86
N PRO A 686 -40.07 -8.30 3.95
CA PRO A 686 -40.13 -8.02 2.53
C PRO A 686 -41.52 -7.50 2.16
N GLY A 687 -41.58 -6.51 1.28
CA GLY A 687 -42.86 -6.00 0.77
C GLY A 687 -43.64 -7.17 0.16
N ALA A 688 -44.87 -7.38 0.61
CA ALA A 688 -45.73 -8.39 -0.01
C ALA A 688 -46.07 -7.96 -1.43
N THR A 689 -45.77 -8.81 -2.42
CA THR A 689 -46.17 -8.59 -3.81
C THR A 689 -47.61 -9.05 -4.00
N GLY A 690 -48.50 -8.17 -4.47
CA GLY A 690 -49.91 -8.50 -4.69
C GLY A 690 -50.84 -7.30 -4.59
N THR A 691 -52.16 -7.56 -4.58
CA THR A 691 -53.19 -6.52 -4.40
C THR A 691 -53.02 -5.86 -3.02
N PRO A 692 -52.97 -4.52 -2.95
CA PRO A 692 -52.95 -3.79 -1.69
C PRO A 692 -54.12 -4.20 -0.78
N ASN A 693 -53.86 -4.39 0.52
CA ASN A 693 -54.92 -4.73 1.48
C ASN A 693 -55.85 -3.53 1.72
N SER A 694 -55.30 -2.31 1.60
CA SER A 694 -56.06 -1.06 1.67
C SER A 694 -55.22 0.11 1.16
N GLY A 695 -55.91 1.16 0.68
CA GLY A 695 -55.31 2.47 0.47
C GLY A 695 -55.04 3.23 1.77
N THR A 696 -54.02 4.09 1.77
CA THR A 696 -53.71 4.98 2.91
C THR A 696 -54.87 5.95 3.14
N LYS A 697 -55.37 6.02 4.37
CA LYS A 697 -56.57 6.81 4.71
C LYS A 697 -56.27 8.23 5.15
N VAL A 698 -55.04 8.50 5.60
CA VAL A 698 -54.62 9.78 6.14
C VAL A 698 -53.50 10.35 5.27
N GLY A 699 -53.68 11.57 4.79
CA GLY A 699 -52.71 12.25 3.94
C GLY A 699 -52.45 13.66 4.45
N ILE A 700 -51.18 14.05 4.54
CA ILE A 700 -50.76 15.44 4.76
C ILE A 700 -49.98 15.88 3.52
N SER A 701 -50.54 16.83 2.77
CA SER A 701 -49.92 17.38 1.57
C SER A 701 -49.72 18.88 1.73
N ILE A 702 -48.54 19.35 1.34
CA ILE A 702 -48.23 20.77 1.22
C ILE A 702 -48.08 21.19 -0.25
N ARG A 703 -48.54 20.36 -1.18
CA ARG A 703 -48.53 20.67 -2.61
C ARG A 703 -49.80 21.42 -2.98
N ASP A 704 -49.69 22.33 -3.93
CA ASP A 704 -50.84 23.04 -4.51
C ASP A 704 -51.74 22.09 -5.33
N VAL A 705 -51.17 20.99 -5.83
CA VAL A 705 -51.86 19.92 -6.54
C VAL A 705 -51.38 18.57 -6.00
N ARG A 706 -52.32 17.70 -5.64
CA ARG A 706 -52.02 16.33 -5.17
C ARG A 706 -51.31 15.54 -6.26
N SER A 707 -50.46 14.58 -5.86
CA SER A 707 -49.79 13.68 -6.81
C SER A 707 -50.73 12.88 -7.70
N SER A 708 -51.96 12.63 -7.23
CA SER A 708 -53.02 12.05 -8.04
C SER A 708 -54.41 12.50 -7.57
N ASN A 709 -55.43 12.25 -8.41
CA ASN A 709 -56.83 12.47 -8.05
C ASN A 709 -57.31 11.55 -6.92
N ASN A 710 -56.63 10.43 -6.67
CA ASN A 710 -57.01 9.44 -5.66
C ASN A 710 -56.13 9.49 -4.41
N TRP A 711 -55.21 10.45 -4.32
CA TRP A 711 -54.34 10.62 -3.18
C TRP A 711 -55.11 11.05 -1.92
N PRO A 712 -54.83 10.48 -0.71
CA PRO A 712 -53.73 9.55 -0.38
C PRO A 712 -54.04 8.06 -0.59
N TYR A 713 -55.23 7.71 -1.06
CA TYR A 713 -55.71 6.33 -1.09
C TYR A 713 -54.94 5.42 -2.06
N ASP A 714 -54.33 5.99 -3.09
CA ASP A 714 -53.45 5.27 -4.02
C ASP A 714 -52.04 5.02 -3.47
N VAL A 715 -51.69 5.59 -2.31
CA VAL A 715 -50.52 5.16 -1.55
C VAL A 715 -50.90 3.87 -0.84
N ASN A 716 -50.39 2.76 -1.34
CA ASN A 716 -50.77 1.42 -0.89
C ASN A 716 -50.17 1.10 0.49
N ASN A 717 -51.00 0.55 1.40
CA ASN A 717 -50.61 0.01 2.70
C ASN A 717 -49.86 0.98 3.65
N GLY A 718 -49.95 2.29 3.43
CA GLY A 718 -49.45 3.30 4.35
C GLY A 718 -50.45 3.62 5.46
N PHE A 719 -49.95 3.96 6.65
CA PHE A 719 -50.79 4.48 7.74
C PHE A 719 -51.05 5.98 7.54
N ILE A 720 -50.01 6.73 7.15
CA ILE A 720 -50.07 8.16 6.78
C ILE A 720 -49.23 8.36 5.51
N ALA A 721 -49.73 9.13 4.55
CA ALA A 721 -48.99 9.58 3.38
C ALA A 721 -48.59 11.05 3.56
N LEU A 722 -47.31 11.36 3.41
CA LEU A 722 -46.80 12.74 3.44
C LEU A 722 -46.29 13.08 2.04
N GLU A 723 -46.66 14.23 1.48
CA GLU A 723 -46.08 14.69 0.22
C GLU A 723 -45.79 16.21 0.21
N GLY A 724 -44.70 16.58 -0.46
CA GLY A 724 -44.26 17.97 -0.60
C GLY A 724 -43.22 18.11 -1.72
N ASN A 725 -43.19 19.28 -2.36
CA ASN A 725 -42.23 19.57 -3.45
C ASN A 725 -40.94 20.23 -2.97
N SER A 726 -40.96 20.89 -1.80
CA SER A 726 -39.91 21.86 -1.43
C SER A 726 -39.67 21.99 0.07
N LYS A 727 -40.37 21.23 0.91
CA LYS A 727 -40.18 21.23 2.38
C LYS A 727 -40.00 19.80 2.87
N GLY A 728 -39.06 19.61 3.80
CA GLY A 728 -38.92 18.35 4.52
C GLY A 728 -39.90 18.27 5.69
N PHE A 729 -40.23 17.05 6.10
CA PHE A 729 -40.89 16.81 7.38
C PHE A 729 -39.83 16.94 8.48
N VAL A 730 -40.06 17.87 9.41
CA VAL A 730 -39.16 18.09 10.56
C VAL A 730 -39.87 17.60 11.81
N ILE A 731 -39.24 16.65 12.51
CA ILE A 731 -39.72 16.18 13.80
C ILE A 731 -39.20 17.13 14.87
N THR A 732 -40.08 17.61 15.74
CA THR A 732 -39.71 18.45 16.88
C THR A 732 -38.74 17.70 17.80
N ARG A 733 -37.59 18.31 18.09
CA ARG A 733 -36.60 17.79 19.04
C ARG A 733 -36.96 18.30 20.44
N ILE A 734 -37.07 17.40 21.40
CA ILE A 734 -37.46 17.73 22.78
C ILE A 734 -36.72 16.82 23.75
N SER A 735 -36.33 17.32 24.92
CA SER A 735 -35.78 16.52 26.02
C SER A 735 -36.93 16.09 26.93
N ASN A 736 -36.91 14.84 27.41
CA ASN A 736 -37.90 14.27 28.35
C ASN A 736 -39.38 14.54 27.96
N PRO A 737 -39.86 14.05 26.80
CA PRO A 737 -41.23 14.30 26.32
C PRO A 737 -42.33 13.87 27.30
N GLU A 738 -42.04 12.93 28.20
CA GLU A 738 -42.92 12.49 29.29
C GLU A 738 -43.28 13.62 30.26
N THR A 739 -42.40 14.62 30.40
CA THR A 739 -42.62 15.78 31.28
C THR A 739 -42.81 17.08 30.51
N ALA A 740 -42.13 17.22 29.37
CA ALA A 740 -42.15 18.43 28.56
C ALA A 740 -43.46 18.60 27.77
N ILE A 741 -44.26 17.54 27.60
CA ILE A 741 -45.54 17.56 26.89
C ILE A 741 -46.64 17.15 27.88
N PRO A 742 -47.33 18.12 28.53
CA PRO A 742 -48.29 17.83 29.60
C PRO A 742 -49.58 17.15 29.14
N GLN A 743 -49.90 17.25 27.84
CA GLN A 743 -51.12 16.73 27.23
C GLN A 743 -50.79 16.11 25.85
N PRO A 744 -50.08 14.97 25.82
CA PRO A 744 -49.75 14.30 24.57
C PRO A 744 -51.01 13.67 23.94
N VAL A 745 -51.06 13.60 22.61
CA VAL A 745 -52.15 12.95 21.87
C VAL A 745 -51.64 11.67 21.21
N GLU A 746 -52.48 10.64 21.15
CA GLU A 746 -52.14 9.37 20.50
C GLU A 746 -51.66 9.61 19.07
N GLY A 747 -50.53 8.99 18.72
CA GLY A 747 -49.87 9.16 17.43
C GLY A 747 -48.92 10.37 17.34
N MET A 748 -48.74 11.15 18.42
CA MET A 748 -47.73 12.21 18.44
C MET A 748 -46.32 11.63 18.34
N ILE A 749 -45.46 12.25 17.52
CA ILE A 749 -44.08 11.82 17.28
C ILE A 749 -43.12 12.98 17.59
N VAL A 750 -42.06 12.68 18.34
CA VAL A 750 -40.98 13.62 18.67
C VAL A 750 -39.62 12.93 18.57
N TYR A 751 -38.54 13.71 18.45
CA TYR A 751 -37.19 13.20 18.64
C TYR A 751 -36.74 13.54 20.06
N ASP A 752 -36.60 12.50 20.89
CA ASP A 752 -36.09 12.64 22.25
C ASP A 752 -34.58 12.87 22.20
N THR A 753 -34.13 14.04 22.66
CA THR A 753 -32.70 14.40 22.64
C THR A 753 -31.89 13.72 23.73
N ASP A 754 -32.54 13.21 24.77
CA ASP A 754 -31.85 12.58 25.89
C ASP A 754 -31.64 11.09 25.62
N GLU A 755 -32.66 10.42 25.07
CA GLU A 755 -32.59 9.02 24.66
C GLU A 755 -32.09 8.80 23.22
N ASN A 756 -31.90 9.88 22.44
CA ASN A 756 -31.46 9.85 21.04
C ASN A 756 -32.30 8.94 20.12
N CYS A 757 -33.62 8.98 20.30
CA CYS A 757 -34.55 8.15 19.54
C CYS A 757 -35.79 8.96 19.09
N ILE A 758 -36.49 8.48 18.07
CA ILE A 758 -37.83 8.98 17.75
C ILE A 758 -38.81 8.31 18.71
N LYS A 759 -39.53 9.07 19.54
CA LYS A 759 -40.59 8.56 20.41
C LYS A 759 -41.97 8.75 19.79
N LEU A 760 -42.83 7.74 19.94
CA LEU A 760 -44.26 7.77 19.63
C LEU A 760 -45.06 7.74 20.93
N TYR A 761 -46.05 8.61 21.08
CA TYR A 761 -47.05 8.48 22.13
C TYR A 761 -48.16 7.53 21.67
N ASN A 762 -48.32 6.39 22.34
CA ASN A 762 -49.29 5.35 21.96
C ASN A 762 -50.69 5.56 22.57
N GLY A 763 -50.97 6.74 23.12
CA GLY A 763 -52.20 7.04 23.85
C GLY A 763 -52.10 6.84 25.37
N THR A 764 -51.03 6.20 25.86
CA THR A 764 -50.79 5.99 27.30
C THR A 764 -49.37 6.39 27.72
N SER A 765 -48.35 6.04 26.93
CA SER A 765 -46.94 6.34 27.21
C SER A 765 -46.16 6.70 25.96
N TRP A 766 -45.07 7.44 26.16
CA TRP A 766 -44.04 7.67 25.16
C TRP A 766 -43.11 6.47 25.09
N ASN A 767 -42.83 5.99 23.89
CA ASN A 767 -41.94 4.87 23.66
C ASN A 767 -41.04 5.15 22.46
N CYS A 768 -39.75 4.82 22.53
CA CYS A 768 -38.89 4.83 21.36
C CYS A 768 -39.47 3.89 20.30
N ILE A 769 -39.58 4.39 19.07
CA ILE A 769 -39.89 3.54 17.92
C ILE A 769 -38.69 2.65 17.70
N GLN A 770 -38.87 1.36 17.97
CA GLN A 770 -37.87 0.33 17.77
C GLN A 770 -38.32 -0.60 16.66
N GLN A 771 -37.39 -0.99 15.79
CA GLN A 771 -37.63 -2.02 14.80
C GLN A 771 -37.62 -3.38 15.51
N THR A 772 -38.76 -4.04 15.62
CA THR A 772 -38.88 -5.38 16.20
C THR A 772 -39.07 -6.45 15.13
N CYS A 773 -38.70 -7.68 15.45
CA CYS A 773 -38.99 -8.84 14.61
C CYS A 773 -40.29 -9.46 15.12
N ASN A 774 -41.39 -9.25 14.40
CA ASN A 774 -42.70 -9.84 14.69
C ASN A 774 -43.02 -10.96 13.71
#